data_AF-A0A923C9T2-F1
#
_entry.id   AF-A0A923C9T2-F1
#
_cell.length_a   1.000
_cell.length_b   1.000
_cell.length_c   1.000
_cell.angle_alpha   90.00
_cell.angle_beta   90.00
_cell.angle_gamma   90.00
#
_symmetry.space_group_name_H-M   'P 1'
#
loop_
_entity.id
_entity.type
_entity.pdbx_description
1 polymer ?
#
loop_
_entity_poly.entity_id
_entity_poly.type
_entity_poly.pdbx_seq_one_letter_code
_entity_poly.pdbx_strand_id
1 'polypeptide(L)'
;PDVKSIDGPSGPENDFTDLHAWCEVFLPGAGWIGLDPTSGLLAGEGHVPLACTPQPSSAAPVEGAMDKCEVEFSHHMGVTRVYESPRVTSPYTDEQWSAVLALGEKVDADLDAHDVRLTMGGEPTYVATADRDAPEWNTDALGPTKRGYATELLGRMRERYGQGGFVHMGQGKWYPGEQLPRWALSVFWRADGDPCWHNPALLADERDDAHYTSEDAHRFTQALARKLGLSTQYITPGYEDTWYYLWRERRLPVNVDPFDAKLDDELERARLRRVFSQGLEATVGYVLPLQAAVHGGALTNNGKSAYHRVSGTVWSTGPWFFRDERMYLVPGDSPMGYRLPLDSLPWVSAADYPYHIEQDPHTARDPLPRGGTTRHQVAPHQVGGGFAEGGTVSMQGVDFGAQGPVIDGLRPGQPGPGSAPAQALSARYPQRSESAAWLTRTALVVEARDPHRSNGPKVEKDMGGKYQHVYVFMPPMAHLEDYLDLLSAVEATAEKLGMAVVLEGYPPPRDPRLKMLQITPDPGVIEVNIHPAHNWGELVDHTEFLYEAAHETRLCAEKFMTDGRHTGTGGGNHFVMGGATPADSPFLRRPELLGSLIAYWHNHPSLSYLFSGLFIGPTSQAPRVDEARNDQLYELEIALKEIEKNRLRYGQDMP
;
A
#
# COMPACT_ATOMS: atom_id res chain seq x y z
N PRO A 1 -34.21 -8.08 2.64
CA PRO A 1 -34.44 -8.22 1.18
C PRO A 1 -33.11 -8.40 0.46
N ASP A 2 -33.06 -9.21 -0.60
CA ASP A 2 -31.87 -9.33 -1.44
C ASP A 2 -31.46 -7.95 -1.99
N VAL A 3 -30.16 -7.68 -2.04
CA VAL A 3 -29.64 -6.41 -2.58
C VAL A 3 -30.01 -6.34 -4.05
N LYS A 4 -30.83 -5.33 -4.43
CA LYS A 4 -31.25 -5.15 -5.82
C LYS A 4 -30.04 -4.93 -6.72
N SER A 5 -30.05 -5.54 -7.89
CA SER A 5 -28.97 -5.33 -8.86
C SER A 5 -28.89 -3.84 -9.22
N ILE A 6 -27.67 -3.29 -9.21
CA ILE A 6 -27.44 -1.90 -9.62
C ILE A 6 -27.74 -1.75 -11.12
N ASP A 7 -27.35 -2.75 -11.92
CA ASP A 7 -27.65 -2.87 -13.35
C ASP A 7 -28.17 -4.29 -13.66
N GLY A 8 -29.29 -4.42 -14.38
CA GLY A 8 -29.88 -5.70 -14.81
C GLY A 8 -31.21 -6.08 -14.11
N PRO A 9 -31.91 -7.12 -14.60
CA PRO A 9 -33.19 -7.55 -14.02
C PRO A 9 -32.97 -8.12 -12.62
N SER A 10 -33.55 -7.46 -11.62
CA SER A 10 -33.73 -8.09 -10.30
C SER A 10 -34.77 -9.20 -10.50
N GLY A 11 -34.42 -10.45 -10.16
CA GLY A 11 -35.33 -11.58 -10.27
C GLY A 11 -36.67 -11.38 -9.51
N PRO A 12 -37.58 -12.36 -9.57
CA PRO A 12 -38.90 -12.21 -8.96
C PRO A 12 -38.83 -11.94 -7.45
N GLU A 13 -39.63 -10.97 -6.96
CA GLU A 13 -39.63 -10.54 -5.55
C GLU A 13 -40.35 -11.53 -4.61
N ASN A 14 -41.15 -12.46 -5.14
CA ASN A 14 -41.86 -13.50 -4.38
C ASN A 14 -41.89 -14.82 -5.17
N ASP A 15 -42.01 -15.94 -4.46
CA ASP A 15 -42.24 -17.24 -5.09
C ASP A 15 -43.59 -17.26 -5.82
N PHE A 16 -43.57 -17.64 -7.09
CA PHE A 16 -44.76 -17.91 -7.88
C PHE A 16 -44.59 -19.23 -8.62
N THR A 17 -45.69 -19.81 -9.08
CA THR A 17 -45.67 -21.07 -9.81
C THR A 17 -46.51 -20.92 -11.07
N ASP A 18 -45.83 -21.07 -12.20
CA ASP A 18 -46.45 -21.18 -13.52
C ASP A 18 -45.66 -22.22 -14.33
N LEU A 19 -46.29 -22.82 -15.34
CA LEU A 19 -45.56 -23.68 -16.27
C LEU A 19 -44.69 -22.79 -17.15
N HIS A 20 -43.41 -23.11 -17.19
CA HIS A 20 -42.44 -22.37 -17.97
C HIS A 20 -41.57 -23.30 -18.80
N ALA A 21 -41.04 -22.78 -19.91
CA ALA A 21 -40.15 -23.52 -20.80
C ALA A 21 -38.88 -22.70 -21.06
N TRP A 22 -37.74 -23.36 -20.96
CA TRP A 22 -36.42 -22.80 -21.26
C TRP A 22 -35.62 -23.73 -22.16
N CYS A 23 -34.52 -23.24 -22.71
CA CYS A 23 -33.59 -24.03 -23.50
C CYS A 23 -32.37 -24.40 -22.65
N GLU A 24 -31.86 -25.63 -22.76
CA GLU A 24 -30.59 -26.01 -22.13
C GLU A 24 -29.51 -26.22 -23.19
N VAL A 25 -28.32 -25.68 -22.93
CA VAL A 25 -27.15 -25.82 -23.80
C VAL A 25 -26.07 -26.58 -23.06
N PHE A 26 -25.53 -27.62 -23.69
CA PHE A 26 -24.40 -28.36 -23.13
C PHE A 26 -23.09 -27.59 -23.40
N LEU A 27 -22.44 -27.15 -22.33
CA LEU A 27 -21.13 -26.53 -22.36
C LEU A 27 -20.07 -27.54 -21.86
N PRO A 28 -19.08 -27.91 -22.68
CA PRO A 28 -18.01 -28.79 -22.24
C PRO A 28 -17.34 -28.27 -20.95
N GLY A 29 -17.31 -29.10 -19.90
CA GLY A 29 -16.76 -28.76 -18.59
C GLY A 29 -17.77 -28.17 -17.60
N ALA A 30 -18.74 -27.37 -18.05
CA ALA A 30 -19.77 -26.77 -17.18
C ALA A 30 -21.09 -27.56 -17.13
N GLY A 31 -21.33 -28.47 -18.09
CA GLY A 31 -22.54 -29.29 -18.15
C GLY A 31 -23.69 -28.62 -18.90
N TRP A 32 -24.92 -29.03 -18.62
CA TRP A 32 -26.13 -28.44 -19.21
C TRP A 32 -26.49 -27.15 -18.47
N ILE A 33 -26.53 -26.04 -19.19
CA ILE A 33 -26.87 -24.72 -18.66
C ILE A 33 -28.20 -24.28 -19.25
N GLY A 34 -29.19 -24.01 -18.39
CA GLY A 34 -30.49 -23.51 -18.80
C GLY A 34 -30.48 -22.00 -19.05
N LEU A 35 -31.07 -21.60 -20.17
CA LEU A 35 -31.21 -20.24 -20.64
C LEU A 35 -32.70 -19.90 -20.72
N ASP A 36 -33.13 -18.93 -19.92
CA ASP A 36 -34.50 -18.43 -19.91
C ASP A 36 -34.56 -17.04 -20.60
N PRO A 37 -34.78 -17.00 -21.92
CA PRO A 37 -34.84 -15.74 -22.66
C PRO A 37 -36.08 -14.89 -22.30
N THR A 38 -37.07 -15.47 -21.62
CA THR A 38 -38.30 -14.75 -21.24
C THR A 38 -38.06 -13.83 -20.06
N SER A 39 -37.31 -14.32 -19.07
CA SER A 39 -36.92 -13.52 -17.89
C SER A 39 -35.58 -12.81 -18.07
N GLY A 40 -34.78 -13.19 -19.06
CA GLY A 40 -33.42 -12.70 -19.24
C GLY A 40 -32.45 -13.25 -18.19
N LEU A 41 -32.77 -14.41 -17.62
CA LEU A 41 -32.02 -15.07 -16.54
C LEU A 41 -31.48 -16.44 -17.00
N LEU A 42 -30.50 -16.96 -16.26
CA LEU A 42 -30.16 -18.38 -16.31
C LEU A 42 -31.20 -19.18 -15.53
N ALA A 43 -31.50 -20.40 -15.98
CA ALA A 43 -32.30 -21.32 -15.18
C ALA A 43 -31.50 -21.72 -13.93
N GLY A 44 -32.09 -21.55 -12.75
CA GLY A 44 -31.41 -21.73 -11.47
C GLY A 44 -32.33 -22.28 -10.39
N GLU A 45 -32.10 -21.93 -9.11
CA GLU A 45 -32.95 -22.39 -7.99
C GLU A 45 -34.42 -22.00 -8.11
N GLY A 46 -34.74 -20.98 -8.92
CA GLY A 46 -36.11 -20.56 -9.22
C GLY A 46 -36.85 -21.48 -10.23
N HIS A 47 -36.16 -22.43 -10.85
CA HIS A 47 -36.72 -23.31 -11.87
C HIS A 47 -36.73 -24.76 -11.38
N VAL A 48 -37.90 -25.39 -11.40
CA VAL A 48 -38.05 -26.82 -11.09
C VAL A 48 -38.20 -27.58 -12.41
N PRO A 49 -37.19 -28.34 -12.88
CA PRO A 49 -37.30 -29.10 -14.13
C PRO A 49 -38.35 -30.21 -13.99
N LEU A 50 -39.41 -30.11 -14.78
CA LEU A 50 -40.47 -31.13 -14.86
C LEU A 50 -40.18 -32.18 -15.94
N ALA A 51 -39.69 -31.73 -17.10
CA ALA A 51 -39.32 -32.57 -18.23
C ALA A 51 -38.19 -31.92 -19.04
N CYS A 52 -37.25 -32.72 -19.57
CA CYS A 52 -36.20 -32.28 -20.48
C CYS A 52 -36.18 -33.20 -21.72
N THR A 53 -36.25 -32.61 -22.90
CA THR A 53 -36.33 -33.32 -24.19
C THR A 53 -35.74 -32.47 -25.30
N PRO A 54 -35.07 -33.07 -26.31
CA PRO A 54 -34.59 -32.35 -27.48
C PRO A 54 -35.73 -31.85 -28.40
N GLN A 55 -36.96 -32.32 -28.20
CA GLN A 55 -38.14 -31.94 -28.99
C GLN A 55 -39.19 -31.28 -28.09
N PRO A 56 -39.52 -29.99 -28.29
CA PRO A 56 -40.47 -29.26 -27.44
C PRO A 56 -41.85 -29.92 -27.32
N SER A 57 -42.34 -30.54 -28.39
CA SER A 57 -43.62 -31.24 -28.39
C SER A 57 -43.70 -32.38 -27.38
N SER A 58 -42.57 -33.00 -27.05
CA SER A 58 -42.52 -34.11 -26.09
C SER A 58 -42.47 -33.64 -24.64
N ALA A 59 -42.36 -32.32 -24.40
CA ALA A 59 -42.50 -31.70 -23.08
C ALA A 59 -43.92 -31.15 -22.84
N ALA A 60 -44.87 -31.41 -23.75
CA ALA A 60 -46.23 -30.93 -23.61
C ALA A 60 -46.86 -31.50 -22.32
N PRO A 61 -47.45 -30.66 -21.45
CA PRO A 61 -48.05 -31.13 -20.20
C PRO A 61 -49.30 -32.01 -20.44
N VAL A 62 -49.91 -31.90 -21.62
CA VAL A 62 -51.07 -32.69 -22.05
C VAL A 62 -50.90 -33.07 -23.52
N GLU A 63 -51.11 -34.34 -23.85
CA GLU A 63 -51.16 -34.86 -25.23
C GLU A 63 -52.53 -35.49 -25.51
N GLY A 64 -53.05 -35.34 -26.73
CA GLY A 64 -54.34 -35.92 -27.10
C GLY A 64 -55.00 -35.27 -28.33
N ALA A 65 -56.25 -35.69 -28.60
CA ALA A 65 -57.09 -35.10 -29.64
C ALA A 65 -58.00 -34.01 -29.06
N MET A 66 -58.28 -32.96 -29.84
CA MET A 66 -59.20 -31.89 -29.44
C MET A 66 -60.62 -32.17 -29.96
N ASP A 67 -61.63 -32.07 -29.09
CA ASP A 67 -63.04 -32.00 -29.44
C ASP A 67 -63.71 -30.88 -28.61
N LYS A 68 -64.96 -30.52 -28.92
CA LYS A 68 -65.70 -29.46 -28.26
C LYS A 68 -65.92 -29.80 -26.78
N CYS A 69 -65.36 -28.97 -25.90
CA CYS A 69 -65.49 -29.14 -24.46
C CYS A 69 -66.83 -28.57 -23.95
N GLU A 70 -67.62 -29.39 -23.25
CA GLU A 70 -68.91 -29.01 -22.62
C GLU A 70 -68.81 -28.85 -21.10
N VAL A 71 -67.60 -28.75 -20.55
CA VAL A 71 -67.34 -28.60 -19.11
C VAL A 71 -66.37 -27.47 -18.84
N GLU A 72 -66.46 -26.85 -17.66
CA GLU A 72 -65.46 -25.89 -17.20
C GLU A 72 -64.26 -26.64 -16.60
N PHE A 73 -63.07 -26.35 -17.11
CA PHE A 73 -61.82 -26.83 -16.52
C PHE A 73 -61.25 -25.78 -15.58
N SER A 74 -60.78 -26.24 -14.41
CA SER A 74 -59.92 -25.47 -13.51
C SER A 74 -58.60 -26.20 -13.32
N HIS A 75 -57.48 -25.48 -13.34
CA HIS A 75 -56.19 -26.00 -12.91
C HIS A 75 -55.73 -25.23 -11.68
N HIS A 76 -54.97 -25.90 -10.81
CA HIS A 76 -54.37 -25.30 -9.63
C HIS A 76 -52.90 -25.72 -9.58
N MET A 77 -52.03 -24.72 -9.44
CA MET A 77 -50.62 -24.93 -9.20
C MET A 77 -50.25 -24.27 -7.86
N GLY A 78 -49.49 -25.00 -7.06
CA GLY A 78 -49.00 -24.53 -5.77
C GLY A 78 -47.58 -25.03 -5.56
N VAL A 79 -46.69 -24.13 -5.16
CA VAL A 79 -45.34 -24.46 -4.71
C VAL A 79 -45.22 -24.07 -3.25
N THR A 80 -44.54 -24.89 -2.46
CA THR A 80 -44.27 -24.60 -1.05
C THR A 80 -42.85 -24.99 -0.73
N ARG A 81 -42.06 -24.03 -0.26
CA ARG A 81 -40.69 -24.29 0.21
C ARG A 81 -40.78 -24.98 1.58
N VAL A 82 -40.29 -26.21 1.67
CA VAL A 82 -40.38 -27.04 2.89
C VAL A 82 -39.32 -26.64 3.92
N TYR A 83 -38.16 -26.19 3.45
CA TYR A 83 -37.06 -25.69 4.27
C TYR A 83 -36.26 -24.71 3.42
N GLU A 84 -36.09 -23.50 3.92
CA GLU A 84 -35.14 -22.54 3.37
C GLU A 84 -34.05 -22.36 4.42
N SER A 85 -32.88 -22.95 4.18
CA SER A 85 -31.69 -22.46 4.87
C SER A 85 -31.52 -20.98 4.51
N PRO A 86 -31.27 -20.08 5.49
CA PRO A 86 -31.00 -18.68 5.20
C PRO A 86 -29.99 -18.58 4.07
N ARG A 87 -30.36 -17.91 2.97
CA ARG A 87 -29.41 -17.69 1.88
C ARG A 87 -28.24 -16.90 2.47
N VAL A 88 -27.01 -17.24 2.11
CA VAL A 88 -25.82 -16.48 2.55
C VAL A 88 -25.93 -15.00 2.16
N THR A 89 -26.71 -14.70 1.11
CA THR A 89 -27.02 -13.36 0.61
C THR A 89 -28.19 -12.67 1.31
N SER A 90 -28.97 -13.39 2.13
CA SER A 90 -30.08 -12.80 2.87
C SER A 90 -29.54 -12.18 4.16
N PRO A 91 -29.87 -10.91 4.46
CA PRO A 91 -29.44 -10.29 5.70
C PRO A 91 -29.94 -11.07 6.92
N TYR A 92 -29.12 -11.15 7.98
CA TYR A 92 -29.60 -11.55 9.29
C TYR A 92 -30.81 -10.70 9.69
N THR A 93 -31.77 -11.28 10.42
CA THR A 93 -32.86 -10.47 10.98
C THR A 93 -32.30 -9.50 12.02
N ASP A 94 -32.98 -8.37 12.26
CA ASP A 94 -32.57 -7.40 13.29
C ASP A 94 -32.38 -8.06 14.66
N GLU A 95 -33.20 -9.05 14.99
CA GLU A 95 -33.12 -9.84 16.22
C GLU A 95 -31.87 -10.74 16.25
N GLN A 96 -31.55 -11.42 15.14
CA GLN A 96 -30.34 -12.24 15.02
C GLN A 96 -29.09 -11.36 15.11
N TRP A 97 -29.07 -10.23 14.40
CA TRP A 97 -27.96 -9.29 14.43
C TRP A 97 -27.76 -8.71 15.83
N SER A 98 -28.84 -8.30 16.50
CA SER A 98 -28.79 -7.83 17.89
C SER A 98 -28.24 -8.90 18.84
N ALA A 99 -28.58 -10.18 18.64
CA ALA A 99 -28.05 -11.28 19.44
C ALA A 99 -26.54 -11.51 19.20
N VAL A 100 -26.07 -11.35 17.96
CA VAL A 100 -24.63 -11.40 17.63
C VAL A 100 -23.88 -10.25 18.31
N LEU A 101 -24.42 -9.02 18.23
CA LEU A 101 -23.82 -7.86 18.89
C LEU A 101 -23.72 -8.05 20.41
N ALA A 102 -24.80 -8.51 21.05
CA ALA A 102 -24.83 -8.77 22.49
C ALA A 102 -23.86 -9.91 22.91
N LEU A 103 -23.68 -10.92 22.06
CA LEU A 103 -22.69 -11.98 22.31
C LEU A 103 -21.26 -11.43 22.27
N GLY A 104 -20.96 -10.56 21.31
CA GLY A 104 -19.64 -9.92 21.22
C GLY A 104 -19.31 -9.07 22.45
N GLU A 105 -20.25 -8.25 22.93
CA GLU A 105 -20.09 -7.48 24.17
C GLU A 105 -19.82 -8.38 25.39
N LYS A 106 -20.50 -9.53 25.45
CA LYS A 106 -20.27 -10.52 26.50
C LYS A 106 -18.86 -11.13 26.40
N VAL A 107 -18.41 -11.48 25.19
CA VAL A 107 -17.07 -12.03 24.97
C VAL A 107 -15.99 -11.03 25.38
N ASP A 108 -16.13 -9.76 25.04
CA ASP A 108 -15.21 -8.71 25.50
C ASP A 108 -15.16 -8.61 27.02
N ALA A 109 -16.31 -8.61 27.70
CA ALA A 109 -16.36 -8.58 29.16
C ALA A 109 -15.65 -9.80 29.78
N ASP A 110 -15.76 -10.98 29.16
CA ASP A 110 -15.06 -12.19 29.58
C ASP A 110 -13.54 -12.07 29.31
N LEU A 111 -13.10 -11.51 28.18
CA LEU A 111 -11.69 -11.28 27.87
C LEU A 111 -11.04 -10.32 28.89
N ASP A 112 -11.73 -9.20 29.20
CA ASP A 112 -11.28 -8.22 30.20
C ASP A 112 -11.18 -8.84 31.60
N ALA A 113 -12.19 -9.61 32.00
CA ALA A 113 -12.21 -10.29 33.31
C ALA A 113 -11.04 -11.27 33.49
N HIS A 114 -10.48 -11.79 32.40
CA HIS A 114 -9.35 -12.74 32.42
C HIS A 114 -8.01 -12.12 31.99
N ASP A 115 -7.94 -10.79 31.80
CA ASP A 115 -6.77 -10.02 31.33
C ASP A 115 -6.21 -10.56 29.99
N VAL A 116 -7.12 -10.89 29.06
CA VAL A 116 -6.78 -11.31 27.69
C VAL A 116 -6.83 -10.08 26.79
N ARG A 117 -5.69 -9.38 26.66
CA ARG A 117 -5.54 -8.14 25.89
C ARG A 117 -5.46 -8.42 24.38
N LEU A 118 -6.53 -8.97 23.84
CA LEU A 118 -6.63 -9.35 22.44
C LEU A 118 -6.85 -8.11 21.55
N THR A 119 -6.11 -8.02 20.45
CA THR A 119 -6.45 -7.14 19.33
C THR A 119 -6.79 -7.97 18.10
N MET A 120 -7.69 -7.46 17.26
CA MET A 120 -8.17 -8.14 16.07
C MET A 120 -8.05 -7.25 14.84
N GLY A 121 -7.28 -7.69 13.85
CA GLY A 121 -7.24 -7.11 12.51
C GLY A 121 -7.92 -8.02 11.49
N GLY A 122 -7.96 -7.57 10.24
CA GLY A 122 -8.54 -8.33 9.14
C GLY A 122 -7.84 -8.05 7.81
N GLU A 123 -7.92 -9.02 6.91
CA GLU A 123 -7.39 -8.95 5.54
C GLU A 123 -8.48 -9.19 4.48
N PRO A 124 -9.62 -8.46 4.50
CA PRO A 124 -10.68 -8.66 3.52
C PRO A 124 -10.24 -8.35 2.09
N THR A 125 -10.76 -9.14 1.16
CA THR A 125 -10.41 -9.07 -0.25
C THR A 125 -11.61 -8.74 -1.13
N TYR A 126 -11.41 -7.81 -2.06
CA TYR A 126 -12.46 -7.24 -2.89
C TYR A 126 -12.16 -7.36 -4.38
N VAL A 127 -13.22 -7.39 -5.19
CA VAL A 127 -13.16 -7.25 -6.64
C VAL A 127 -14.10 -6.19 -7.15
N ALA A 128 -13.77 -5.60 -8.30
CA ALA A 128 -14.68 -4.68 -8.97
C ALA A 128 -16.01 -5.34 -9.29
N THR A 129 -17.09 -4.56 -9.19
CA THR A 129 -18.43 -4.97 -9.64
C THR A 129 -18.60 -4.78 -11.15
N ALA A 130 -17.77 -3.93 -11.76
CA ALA A 130 -17.71 -3.71 -13.21
C ALA A 130 -16.56 -4.52 -13.84
N ASP A 131 -16.78 -5.02 -15.07
CA ASP A 131 -15.79 -5.77 -15.86
C ASP A 131 -15.15 -6.95 -15.10
N ARG A 132 -16.00 -7.76 -14.45
CA ARG A 132 -15.57 -8.86 -13.57
C ARG A 132 -14.78 -9.94 -14.28
N ASP A 133 -14.87 -10.01 -15.61
CA ASP A 133 -14.15 -10.97 -16.46
C ASP A 133 -12.74 -10.49 -16.81
N ALA A 134 -12.37 -9.24 -16.47
CA ALA A 134 -11.04 -8.73 -16.76
C ALA A 134 -9.96 -9.57 -16.05
N PRO A 135 -8.78 -9.76 -16.68
CA PRO A 135 -7.69 -10.55 -16.09
C PRO A 135 -7.29 -10.07 -14.69
N GLU A 136 -7.28 -8.75 -14.43
CA GLU A 136 -6.91 -8.18 -13.13
C GLU A 136 -7.83 -8.60 -11.97
N TRP A 137 -9.05 -9.10 -12.26
CA TRP A 137 -10.01 -9.57 -11.27
C TRP A 137 -10.12 -11.10 -11.21
N ASN A 138 -9.35 -11.83 -12.03
CA ASN A 138 -9.39 -13.29 -12.09
C ASN A 138 -8.01 -13.95 -11.91
N THR A 139 -6.97 -13.42 -12.54
CA THR A 139 -5.65 -14.04 -12.62
C THR A 139 -4.52 -13.08 -12.30
N ASP A 140 -4.60 -11.85 -12.78
CA ASP A 140 -3.48 -10.93 -12.77
C ASP A 140 -3.46 -10.14 -11.46
N ALA A 141 -2.26 -9.93 -10.91
CA ALA A 141 -2.09 -9.12 -9.72
C ALA A 141 -2.31 -7.63 -10.02
N LEU A 142 -1.83 -7.16 -11.16
CA LEU A 142 -1.92 -5.76 -11.57
C LEU A 142 -2.88 -5.61 -12.75
N GLY A 143 -3.32 -4.38 -12.98
CA GLY A 143 -4.14 -4.07 -14.13
C GLY A 143 -4.42 -2.57 -14.25
N PRO A 144 -5.12 -2.16 -15.31
CA PRO A 144 -5.36 -0.77 -15.62
C PRO A 144 -6.26 -0.06 -14.60
N THR A 145 -7.17 -0.78 -13.93
CA THR A 145 -8.19 -0.15 -13.07
C THR A 145 -7.94 -0.38 -11.58
N LYS A 146 -7.27 -1.47 -11.20
CA LYS A 146 -7.09 -1.88 -9.80
C LYS A 146 -6.49 -0.79 -8.91
N ARG A 147 -5.47 -0.07 -9.39
CA ARG A 147 -4.85 1.03 -8.62
C ARG A 147 -5.78 2.22 -8.43
N GLY A 148 -6.63 2.53 -9.41
CA GLY A 148 -7.63 3.59 -9.29
C GLY A 148 -8.66 3.27 -8.20
N TYR A 149 -9.21 2.06 -8.20
CA TYR A 149 -10.11 1.58 -7.16
C TYR A 149 -9.45 1.56 -5.78
N ALA A 150 -8.21 1.07 -5.69
CA ALA A 150 -7.47 1.07 -4.43
C ALA A 150 -7.22 2.48 -3.89
N THR A 151 -6.90 3.45 -4.77
CA THR A 151 -6.67 4.85 -4.40
C THR A 151 -7.95 5.51 -3.89
N GLU A 152 -9.09 5.26 -4.54
CA GLU A 152 -10.39 5.78 -4.09
C GLU A 152 -10.78 5.18 -2.73
N LEU A 153 -10.67 3.85 -2.57
CA LEU A 153 -10.97 3.19 -1.30
C LEU A 153 -10.05 3.68 -0.18
N LEU A 154 -8.75 3.83 -0.45
CA LEU A 154 -7.79 4.40 0.50
C LEU A 154 -8.19 5.81 0.94
N GLY A 155 -8.68 6.63 -0.01
CA GLY A 155 -9.20 7.98 0.26
C GLY A 155 -10.32 7.97 1.29
N ARG A 156 -11.35 7.14 1.08
CA ARG A 156 -12.48 6.97 2.02
C ARG A 156 -12.02 6.47 3.40
N MET A 157 -11.13 5.47 3.42
CA MET A 157 -10.57 4.94 4.67
C MET A 157 -9.75 5.99 5.43
N ARG A 158 -8.98 6.82 4.72
CA ARG A 158 -8.21 7.93 5.31
C ARG A 158 -9.13 8.98 5.93
N GLU A 159 -10.22 9.33 5.27
CA GLU A 159 -11.18 10.33 5.78
C GLU A 159 -11.83 9.90 7.11
N ARG A 160 -12.07 8.60 7.29
CA ARG A 160 -12.65 8.01 8.51
C ARG A 160 -11.62 7.81 9.62
N TYR A 161 -10.50 7.14 9.34
CA TYR A 161 -9.56 6.67 10.37
C TYR A 161 -8.25 7.47 10.42
N GLY A 162 -7.79 7.95 9.27
CA GLY A 162 -6.45 8.51 9.08
C GLY A 162 -6.39 10.03 9.07
N GLN A 163 -7.32 10.73 9.74
CA GLN A 163 -7.29 12.19 9.81
C GLN A 163 -6.00 12.69 10.45
N GLY A 164 -5.37 13.70 9.84
CA GLY A 164 -4.05 14.17 10.23
C GLY A 164 -2.91 13.19 9.88
N GLY A 165 -3.21 12.06 9.25
CA GLY A 165 -2.25 11.09 8.75
C GLY A 165 -1.71 11.42 7.37
N PHE A 166 -0.78 10.59 6.88
CA PHE A 166 -0.20 10.72 5.53
C PHE A 166 -0.35 9.42 4.74
N VAL A 167 -0.34 9.56 3.42
CA VAL A 167 -0.35 8.45 2.47
C VAL A 167 1.08 8.15 2.05
N HIS A 168 1.45 6.87 2.00
CA HIS A 168 2.77 6.41 1.56
C HIS A 168 2.62 5.26 0.57
N MET A 169 3.35 5.34 -0.53
CA MET A 169 3.42 4.32 -1.58
C MET A 169 4.68 3.47 -1.40
N GLY A 170 4.49 2.23 -0.95
CA GLY A 170 5.58 1.27 -0.73
C GLY A 170 5.63 0.15 -1.78
N GLN A 171 6.60 -0.74 -1.60
CA GLN A 171 6.65 -2.03 -2.27
C GLN A 171 5.82 -3.05 -1.49
N GLY A 172 4.89 -3.71 -2.19
CA GLY A 172 4.11 -4.84 -1.69
C GLY A 172 4.82 -6.18 -1.88
N LYS A 173 4.04 -7.27 -1.84
CA LYS A 173 4.54 -8.64 -2.02
C LYS A 173 5.25 -8.77 -3.39
N TRP A 174 6.36 -9.51 -3.42
CA TRP A 174 7.12 -9.82 -4.64
C TRP A 174 7.24 -11.33 -4.80
N TYR A 175 6.64 -11.88 -5.86
CA TYR A 175 6.61 -13.32 -6.09
C TYR A 175 7.63 -13.78 -7.13
N PRO A 176 8.15 -15.02 -7.03
CA PRO A 176 9.05 -15.57 -8.04
C PRO A 176 8.47 -15.49 -9.45
N GLY A 177 9.24 -14.96 -10.39
CA GLY A 177 8.83 -14.77 -11.79
C GLY A 177 8.28 -13.37 -12.11
N GLU A 178 7.94 -12.57 -11.10
CA GLU A 178 7.61 -11.14 -11.29
C GLU A 178 8.91 -10.31 -11.41
N GLN A 179 8.97 -9.39 -12.37
CA GLN A 179 10.15 -8.53 -12.55
C GLN A 179 10.23 -7.38 -11.54
N LEU A 180 9.08 -6.93 -11.04
CA LEU A 180 8.96 -5.82 -10.11
C LEU A 180 8.08 -6.23 -8.93
N PRO A 181 8.38 -5.72 -7.72
CA PRO A 181 7.46 -5.84 -6.61
C PRO A 181 6.16 -5.10 -6.93
N ARG A 182 5.05 -5.59 -6.39
CA ARG A 182 3.75 -4.93 -6.49
C ARG A 182 3.76 -3.62 -5.72
N TRP A 183 2.77 -2.75 -5.95
CA TRP A 183 2.59 -1.54 -5.15
C TRP A 183 1.86 -1.84 -3.83
N ALA A 184 2.08 -1.03 -2.80
CA ALA A 184 1.32 -1.06 -1.56
C ALA A 184 0.95 0.38 -1.16
N LEU A 185 -0.35 0.67 -1.02
CA LEU A 185 -0.83 1.98 -0.63
C LEU A 185 -1.14 1.97 0.86
N SER A 186 -0.46 2.79 1.64
CA SER A 186 -0.59 2.79 3.11
C SER A 186 -1.01 4.16 3.63
N VAL A 187 -1.85 4.18 4.65
CA VAL A 187 -2.18 5.37 5.44
C VAL A 187 -1.59 5.19 6.83
N PHE A 188 -0.89 6.21 7.31
CA PHE A 188 -0.27 6.24 8.62
C PHE A 188 -0.80 7.40 9.45
N TRP A 189 -1.15 7.16 10.71
CA TRP A 189 -1.61 8.21 11.64
C TRP A 189 -1.20 7.89 13.07
N ARG A 190 -1.06 8.91 13.91
CA ARG A 190 -0.66 8.70 15.31
C ARG A 190 -1.82 8.14 16.13
N ALA A 191 -1.50 7.20 17.01
CA ALA A 191 -2.45 6.62 17.95
C ALA A 191 -2.96 7.64 18.98
N ASP A 192 -2.20 8.72 19.24
CA ASP A 192 -2.59 9.80 20.16
C ASP A 192 -3.46 10.90 19.53
N GLY A 193 -3.77 10.79 18.24
CA GLY A 193 -4.62 11.72 17.51
C GLY A 193 -3.96 13.03 17.07
N ASP A 194 -2.69 13.26 17.42
CA ASP A 194 -1.94 14.41 16.90
C ASP A 194 -1.64 14.23 15.40
N PRO A 195 -1.70 15.29 14.58
CA PRO A 195 -1.43 15.19 13.15
C PRO A 195 0.05 14.90 12.85
N CYS A 196 0.29 13.94 11.94
CA CYS A 196 1.56 13.75 11.23
C CYS A 196 1.69 14.69 10.02
N TRP A 197 0.56 15.01 9.40
CA TRP A 197 0.45 15.82 8.19
C TRP A 197 -0.77 16.73 8.30
N HIS A 198 -0.59 18.02 8.06
CA HIS A 198 -1.58 19.06 8.35
C HIS A 198 -2.36 19.50 7.12
N ASN A 199 -1.73 19.53 5.94
CA ASN A 199 -2.33 20.04 4.72
C ASN A 199 -2.55 18.90 3.71
N PRO A 200 -3.70 18.21 3.73
CA PRO A 200 -3.96 17.05 2.88
C PRO A 200 -3.91 17.37 1.38
N ALA A 201 -4.10 18.62 0.97
CA ALA A 201 -4.00 19.04 -0.44
C ALA A 201 -2.57 18.96 -1.01
N LEU A 202 -1.56 18.78 -0.15
CA LEU A 202 -0.17 18.58 -0.57
C LEU A 202 0.18 17.10 -0.82
N LEU A 203 -0.71 16.16 -0.48
CA LEU A 203 -0.56 14.76 -0.87
C LEU A 203 -1.17 14.62 -2.27
N ALA A 204 -0.33 14.28 -3.25
CA ALA A 204 -0.76 14.17 -4.64
C ALA A 204 -1.71 12.97 -4.84
N ASP A 205 -2.77 13.18 -5.61
CA ASP A 205 -3.53 12.10 -6.25
C ASP A 205 -2.93 11.85 -7.63
N GLU A 206 -2.48 10.64 -7.91
CA GLU A 206 -1.83 10.28 -9.19
C GLU A 206 -2.80 10.30 -10.39
N ARG A 207 -4.10 10.56 -10.15
CA ARG A 207 -5.11 10.80 -11.18
C ARG A 207 -5.18 12.27 -11.60
N ASP A 208 -4.58 13.17 -10.83
CA ASP A 208 -4.57 14.60 -11.13
C ASP A 208 -3.69 14.92 -12.34
N ASP A 209 -4.06 15.96 -13.09
CA ASP A 209 -3.32 16.43 -14.26
C ASP A 209 -2.09 17.26 -13.83
N ALA A 210 -1.06 16.58 -13.32
CA ALA A 210 0.20 17.19 -12.90
C ALA A 210 1.28 17.06 -13.99
N HIS A 211 2.12 18.08 -14.13
CA HIS A 211 3.20 18.13 -15.14
C HIS A 211 4.52 18.65 -14.55
N TYR A 212 4.96 18.07 -13.43
CA TYR A 212 6.24 18.44 -12.84
C TYR A 212 7.43 17.96 -13.68
N THR A 213 8.55 18.67 -13.55
CA THR A 213 9.78 18.38 -14.30
C THR A 213 10.93 17.95 -13.39
N SER A 214 12.01 17.43 -13.98
CA SER A 214 13.24 17.14 -13.23
C SER A 214 13.78 18.40 -12.53
N GLU A 215 13.64 19.59 -13.11
CA GLU A 215 14.03 20.86 -12.46
C GLU A 215 13.15 21.19 -11.24
N ASP A 216 11.88 20.79 -11.24
CA ASP A 216 11.03 20.91 -10.05
C ASP A 216 11.51 20.01 -8.91
N ALA A 217 11.91 18.77 -9.24
CA ALA A 217 12.53 17.86 -8.27
C ALA A 217 13.84 18.43 -7.71
N HIS A 218 14.66 19.08 -8.55
CA HIS A 218 15.87 19.78 -8.10
C HIS A 218 15.55 20.92 -7.13
N ARG A 219 14.60 21.78 -7.51
CA ARG A 219 14.13 22.91 -6.70
C ARG A 219 13.59 22.45 -5.35
N PHE A 220 12.81 21.37 -5.34
CA PHE A 220 12.31 20.74 -4.12
C PHE A 220 13.46 20.25 -3.24
N THR A 221 14.40 19.49 -3.79
CA THR A 221 15.56 18.95 -3.05
C THR A 221 16.41 20.06 -2.43
N GLN A 222 16.66 21.16 -3.16
CA GLN A 222 17.39 22.31 -2.63
C GLN A 222 16.63 23.02 -1.50
N ALA A 223 15.32 23.19 -1.63
CA ALA A 223 14.49 23.82 -0.61
C ALA A 223 14.44 22.96 0.66
N LEU A 224 14.30 21.64 0.53
CA LEU A 224 14.31 20.69 1.63
C LEU A 224 15.67 20.67 2.34
N ALA A 225 16.78 20.59 1.60
CA ALA A 225 18.12 20.65 2.18
C ALA A 225 18.32 21.92 3.02
N ARG A 226 17.89 23.08 2.51
CA ARG A 226 17.94 24.35 3.26
C ARG A 226 17.04 24.33 4.50
N LYS A 227 15.84 23.72 4.40
CA LYS A 227 14.90 23.57 5.52
C LYS A 227 15.49 22.73 6.65
N LEU A 228 16.23 21.66 6.30
CA LEU A 228 16.94 20.80 7.24
C LEU A 228 18.27 21.42 7.76
N GLY A 229 18.64 22.62 7.29
CA GLY A 229 19.91 23.28 7.66
C GLY A 229 21.16 22.64 7.03
N LEU A 230 20.99 21.91 5.93
CA LEU A 230 22.03 21.15 5.24
C LEU A 230 22.62 21.94 4.05
N SER A 231 23.84 21.58 3.65
CA SER A 231 24.48 22.13 2.46
C SER A 231 23.85 21.54 1.19
N THR A 232 23.55 22.38 0.21
CA THR A 232 23.03 21.94 -1.10
C THR A 232 24.13 21.39 -2.02
N GLN A 233 25.41 21.52 -1.65
CA GLN A 233 26.54 21.14 -2.51
C GLN A 233 26.67 19.63 -2.75
N TYR A 234 26.05 18.81 -1.89
CA TYR A 234 26.10 17.35 -1.98
C TYR A 234 24.88 16.74 -2.67
N ILE A 235 23.97 17.59 -3.17
CA ILE A 235 22.86 17.13 -4.00
C ILE A 235 23.44 16.59 -5.31
N THR A 236 23.14 15.34 -5.63
CA THR A 236 23.75 14.63 -6.76
C THR A 236 22.66 14.19 -7.74
N PRO A 237 22.72 14.61 -9.02
CA PRO A 237 21.81 14.12 -10.06
C PRO A 237 22.13 12.66 -10.40
N GLY A 238 21.10 11.85 -10.62
CA GLY A 238 21.26 10.48 -11.10
C GLY A 238 20.84 10.31 -12.56
N TYR A 239 21.54 9.39 -13.23
CA TYR A 239 21.39 9.13 -14.66
C TYR A 239 21.21 7.64 -14.91
N GLU A 240 20.51 7.29 -15.99
CA GLU A 240 20.49 5.91 -16.48
C GLU A 240 21.89 5.49 -16.96
N ASP A 241 22.27 4.22 -16.74
CA ASP A 241 23.59 3.71 -17.11
C ASP A 241 23.74 3.64 -18.64
N THR A 242 24.39 4.68 -19.18
CA THR A 242 24.62 4.85 -20.61
C THR A 242 25.36 3.66 -21.22
N TRP A 243 26.37 3.12 -20.52
CA TRP A 243 27.20 2.04 -21.05
C TRP A 243 26.44 0.71 -21.07
N TYR A 244 25.65 0.46 -20.02
CA TYR A 244 24.76 -0.70 -19.97
C TYR A 244 23.77 -0.69 -21.14
N TYR A 245 23.09 0.43 -21.37
CA TYR A 245 22.07 0.53 -22.41
C TYR A 245 22.66 0.49 -23.83
N LEU A 246 23.84 1.08 -24.06
CA LEU A 246 24.56 0.95 -25.35
C LEU A 246 25.05 -0.48 -25.60
N TRP A 247 25.57 -1.16 -24.58
CA TRP A 247 25.93 -2.57 -24.68
C TRP A 247 24.71 -3.44 -24.96
N ARG A 248 23.56 -3.14 -24.31
CA ARG A 248 22.31 -3.88 -24.50
C ARG A 248 21.76 -3.69 -25.92
N GLU A 249 21.72 -2.45 -26.41
CA GLU A 249 21.33 -2.12 -27.78
C GLU A 249 22.17 -2.91 -28.81
N ARG A 250 23.50 -2.92 -28.66
CA ARG A 250 24.39 -3.68 -29.55
C ARG A 250 24.11 -5.19 -29.57
N ARG A 251 23.52 -5.73 -28.50
CA ARG A 251 23.15 -7.15 -28.39
C ARG A 251 21.78 -7.47 -28.96
N LEU A 252 21.00 -6.47 -29.36
CA LEU A 252 19.74 -6.71 -30.06
C LEU A 252 20.02 -7.42 -31.39
N PRO A 253 19.15 -8.35 -31.82
CA PRO A 253 19.29 -8.97 -33.13
C PRO A 253 19.34 -7.93 -34.24
N VAL A 254 20.11 -8.19 -35.30
CA VAL A 254 20.39 -7.22 -36.40
C VAL A 254 19.12 -6.68 -37.07
N ASN A 255 18.01 -7.41 -36.99
CA ASN A 255 16.71 -7.07 -37.55
C ASN A 255 15.72 -6.47 -36.54
N VAL A 256 16.20 -6.03 -35.38
CA VAL A 256 15.40 -5.51 -34.28
C VAL A 256 15.84 -4.08 -33.97
N ASP A 257 14.92 -3.13 -34.15
CA ASP A 257 15.13 -1.72 -33.83
C ASP A 257 14.89 -1.50 -32.32
N PRO A 258 15.72 -0.74 -31.58
CA PRO A 258 15.44 -0.36 -30.18
C PRO A 258 14.05 0.26 -29.94
N PHE A 259 13.47 0.92 -30.95
CA PHE A 259 12.13 1.53 -30.90
C PHE A 259 11.00 0.58 -31.33
N ASP A 260 11.33 -0.54 -31.98
CA ASP A 260 10.41 -1.64 -32.31
C ASP A 260 11.07 -2.98 -31.95
N ALA A 261 11.50 -3.07 -30.69
CA ALA A 261 12.28 -4.21 -30.27
C ALA A 261 11.33 -5.41 -30.12
N LYS A 262 11.28 -6.32 -31.09
CA LYS A 262 10.55 -7.61 -31.01
C LYS A 262 11.16 -8.56 -29.96
N LEU A 263 11.42 -8.04 -28.76
CA LEU A 263 11.82 -8.78 -27.58
C LEU A 263 10.62 -9.56 -27.05
N ASP A 264 10.83 -10.75 -26.52
CA ASP A 264 9.75 -11.52 -25.89
C ASP A 264 9.29 -10.86 -24.56
N ASP A 265 10.15 -10.05 -23.96
CA ASP A 265 9.89 -9.31 -22.71
C ASP A 265 9.30 -7.91 -22.98
N GLU A 266 8.02 -7.71 -22.63
CA GLU A 266 7.32 -6.44 -22.84
C GLU A 266 7.79 -5.31 -21.93
N LEU A 267 8.15 -5.62 -20.68
CA LEU A 267 8.64 -4.63 -19.71
C LEU A 267 10.01 -4.11 -20.13
N GLU A 268 10.89 -5.02 -20.58
CA GLU A 268 12.20 -4.64 -21.10
C GLU A 268 12.05 -3.74 -22.34
N ARG A 269 11.15 -4.07 -23.26
CA ARG A 269 10.87 -3.25 -24.44
C ARG A 269 10.39 -1.84 -24.07
N ALA A 270 9.44 -1.74 -23.13
CA ALA A 270 8.93 -0.45 -22.67
C ALA A 270 10.05 0.41 -22.05
N ARG A 271 10.91 -0.21 -21.22
CA ARG A 271 12.08 0.44 -20.60
C ARG A 271 13.06 0.99 -21.63
N LEU A 272 13.50 0.16 -22.60
CA LEU A 272 14.45 0.61 -23.63
C LEU A 272 13.87 1.79 -24.42
N ARG A 273 12.61 1.68 -24.87
CA ARG A 273 11.94 2.76 -25.60
C ARG A 273 11.91 4.06 -24.79
N ARG A 274 11.59 3.99 -23.50
CA ARG A 274 11.55 5.16 -22.60
C ARG A 274 12.93 5.78 -22.43
N VAL A 275 13.93 4.99 -22.09
CA VAL A 275 15.31 5.46 -21.86
C VAL A 275 15.89 6.14 -23.11
N PHE A 276 15.71 5.55 -24.29
CA PHE A 276 16.20 6.15 -25.53
C PHE A 276 15.40 7.38 -25.98
N SER A 277 14.09 7.42 -25.67
CA SER A 277 13.24 8.59 -25.96
C SER A 277 13.53 9.77 -25.04
N GLN A 278 13.79 9.51 -23.75
CA GLN A 278 14.17 10.52 -22.77
C GLN A 278 15.60 11.05 -22.99
N GLY A 279 16.47 10.19 -23.52
CA GLY A 279 17.89 10.48 -23.75
C GLY A 279 18.76 10.14 -22.55
N LEU A 280 19.93 9.54 -22.81
CA LEU A 280 20.85 9.03 -21.78
C LEU A 280 21.52 10.13 -20.93
N GLU A 281 21.47 11.39 -21.40
CA GLU A 281 21.99 12.55 -20.66
C GLU A 281 20.93 13.17 -19.73
N ALA A 282 19.67 12.75 -19.81
CA ALA A 282 18.60 13.30 -18.99
C ALA A 282 18.78 12.92 -17.52
N THR A 283 18.55 13.89 -16.64
CA THR A 283 18.56 13.65 -15.19
C THR A 283 17.26 12.97 -14.78
N VAL A 284 17.37 11.79 -14.18
CA VAL A 284 16.23 11.03 -13.66
C VAL A 284 15.64 11.73 -12.43
N GLY A 285 16.51 12.12 -11.50
CA GLY A 285 16.14 12.83 -10.28
C GLY A 285 17.36 13.21 -9.46
N TYR A 286 17.13 13.63 -8.22
CA TYR A 286 18.16 14.21 -7.36
C TYR A 286 18.24 13.50 -6.03
N VAL A 287 19.46 13.18 -5.62
CA VAL A 287 19.78 12.53 -4.36
C VAL A 287 20.33 13.53 -3.37
N LEU A 288 19.81 13.51 -2.15
CA LEU A 288 20.40 14.13 -0.97
C LEU A 288 20.88 13.03 -0.02
N PRO A 289 22.20 12.78 0.09
CA PRO A 289 22.73 11.92 1.15
C PRO A 289 22.29 12.47 2.50
N LEU A 290 21.58 11.65 3.27
CA LEU A 290 20.87 12.12 4.46
C LEU A 290 20.94 11.08 5.56
N GLN A 291 21.36 11.50 6.75
CA GLN A 291 21.44 10.67 7.94
C GLN A 291 21.09 11.47 9.19
N ALA A 292 20.24 10.90 10.04
CA ALA A 292 20.00 11.40 11.39
C ALA A 292 21.19 11.06 12.30
N ALA A 293 21.61 12.00 13.15
CA ALA A 293 22.67 11.73 14.12
C ALA A 293 22.19 10.75 15.18
N VAL A 294 23.10 9.85 15.58
CA VAL A 294 22.86 8.92 16.69
C VAL A 294 22.67 9.73 17.98
N HIS A 295 21.62 9.43 18.75
CA HIS A 295 21.39 10.01 20.07
C HIS A 295 22.63 9.81 20.95
N GLY A 296 23.32 10.89 21.32
CA GLY A 296 24.56 10.88 22.10
C GLY A 296 25.88 11.00 21.31
N GLY A 297 25.83 11.08 19.98
CA GLY A 297 26.99 11.32 19.13
C GLY A 297 27.27 12.81 18.89
N ALA A 298 28.54 13.22 18.91
CA ALA A 298 28.97 14.56 18.53
C ALA A 298 28.97 14.74 17.00
N LEU A 299 27.79 14.85 16.40
CA LEU A 299 27.65 15.33 15.02
C LEU A 299 27.21 16.78 15.04
N THR A 300 28.09 17.67 14.57
CA THR A 300 27.78 19.08 14.32
C THR A 300 27.21 19.21 12.91
N ASN A 301 26.10 19.93 12.73
CA ASN A 301 25.47 20.26 11.44
C ASN A 301 26.44 20.98 10.48
N ASN A 302 27.38 20.28 9.84
CA ASN A 302 28.30 20.80 8.82
C ASN A 302 28.76 22.25 9.06
N GLY A 303 29.11 22.60 10.30
CA GLY A 303 29.62 23.92 10.69
C GLY A 303 28.60 25.07 10.91
N LYS A 304 27.29 24.85 11.00
CA LYS A 304 26.30 25.92 11.32
C LYS A 304 25.42 25.59 12.52
N SER A 305 25.56 26.37 13.60
CA SER A 305 24.85 26.21 14.88
C SER A 305 23.57 27.07 15.03
N ALA A 306 22.93 27.52 13.94
CA ALA A 306 21.91 28.58 14.04
C ALA A 306 20.58 28.31 13.30
N TYR A 307 20.09 27.08 13.30
CA TYR A 307 18.70 26.80 12.93
C TYR A 307 17.99 26.08 14.08
N HIS A 308 16.90 26.67 14.59
CA HIS A 308 16.04 26.06 15.59
C HIS A 308 15.37 24.82 14.97
N ARG A 309 15.57 23.67 15.60
CA ARG A 309 15.17 22.34 15.12
C ARG A 309 13.70 22.06 15.45
N VAL A 310 13.08 21.23 14.61
CA VAL A 310 11.65 20.90 14.62
C VAL A 310 11.35 19.79 15.65
N SER A 311 12.14 18.70 15.71
CA SER A 311 12.00 17.65 16.74
C SER A 311 13.21 17.48 17.68
N GLY A 312 14.32 18.16 17.40
CA GLY A 312 15.62 17.89 18.05
C GLY A 312 16.53 16.96 17.24
N THR A 313 16.01 16.26 16.21
CA THR A 313 16.81 15.46 15.27
C THR A 313 17.90 16.31 14.62
N VAL A 314 19.11 15.78 14.59
CA VAL A 314 20.28 16.43 13.98
C VAL A 314 20.51 15.79 12.62
N TRP A 315 20.25 16.52 11.54
CA TRP A 315 20.51 16.01 10.21
C TRP A 315 21.95 16.25 9.77
N SER A 316 22.49 15.28 9.06
CA SER A 316 23.80 15.36 8.42
C SER A 316 23.72 14.94 6.96
N THR A 317 24.60 15.52 6.16
CA THR A 317 24.79 15.19 4.74
C THR A 317 26.29 15.23 4.43
N GLY A 318 26.71 14.51 3.41
CA GLY A 318 28.13 14.42 3.05
C GLY A 318 28.34 14.07 1.58
N PRO A 319 29.60 14.13 1.12
CA PRO A 319 29.96 13.82 -0.26
C PRO A 319 29.78 12.33 -0.56
N TRP A 320 29.25 12.04 -1.73
CA TRP A 320 29.37 10.73 -2.36
C TRP A 320 30.48 10.75 -3.40
N PHE A 321 31.30 9.71 -3.41
CA PHE A 321 32.44 9.58 -4.30
C PHE A 321 32.21 8.41 -5.24
N PHE A 322 32.14 8.71 -6.53
CA PHE A 322 31.99 7.71 -7.59
C PHE A 322 33.28 7.63 -8.41
N ARG A 323 33.49 6.49 -9.08
CA ARG A 323 34.62 6.34 -10.01
C ARG A 323 34.43 7.15 -11.29
N ASP A 324 33.18 7.23 -11.74
CA ASP A 324 32.79 8.02 -12.89
C ASP A 324 32.45 9.46 -12.47
N GLU A 325 32.46 10.39 -13.43
CA GLU A 325 32.11 11.79 -13.21
C GLU A 325 30.61 11.99 -12.85
N ARG A 326 29.78 10.96 -13.02
CA ARG A 326 28.33 10.96 -12.77
C ARG A 326 27.92 9.78 -11.89
N MET A 327 26.79 9.91 -11.22
CA MET A 327 26.12 8.81 -10.52
C MET A 327 25.18 8.07 -11.48
N TYR A 328 25.59 6.88 -11.93
CA TYR A 328 24.76 6.00 -12.73
C TYR A 328 23.91 5.08 -11.85
N LEU A 329 22.61 5.02 -12.14
CA LEU A 329 21.67 4.18 -11.42
C LEU A 329 21.85 2.71 -11.81
N VAL A 330 21.53 1.82 -10.87
CA VAL A 330 21.36 0.39 -11.18
C VAL A 330 20.25 0.27 -12.25
N PRO A 331 20.49 -0.41 -13.39
CA PRO A 331 19.48 -0.54 -14.43
C PRO A 331 18.20 -1.22 -13.93
N GLY A 332 17.03 -0.64 -14.18
CA GLY A 332 15.77 -1.17 -13.64
C GLY A 332 14.57 -0.26 -13.84
N ASP A 333 13.39 -0.78 -13.49
CA ASP A 333 12.13 -0.02 -13.52
C ASP A 333 11.67 0.51 -12.15
N SER A 334 12.30 0.08 -11.06
CA SER A 334 12.01 0.57 -9.72
C SER A 334 12.25 2.09 -9.58
N PRO A 335 11.59 2.75 -8.60
CA PRO A 335 11.89 4.11 -8.20
C PRO A 335 13.39 4.38 -8.05
N MET A 336 13.82 5.60 -8.38
CA MET A 336 15.25 5.98 -8.36
C MET A 336 15.93 5.65 -7.01
N GLY A 337 15.23 5.84 -5.88
CA GLY A 337 15.78 5.55 -4.54
C GLY A 337 16.12 4.09 -4.28
N TYR A 338 15.48 3.13 -4.95
CA TYR A 338 15.84 1.71 -4.88
C TYR A 338 16.96 1.31 -5.85
N ARG A 339 17.35 2.22 -6.76
CA ARG A 339 18.36 1.98 -7.79
C ARG A 339 19.67 2.72 -7.52
N LEU A 340 19.86 3.23 -6.30
CA LEU A 340 21.07 3.95 -5.91
C LEU A 340 22.27 3.00 -5.90
N PRO A 341 23.41 3.36 -6.52
CA PRO A 341 24.60 2.51 -6.60
C PRO A 341 25.43 2.57 -5.30
N LEU A 342 24.84 2.23 -4.16
CA LEU A 342 25.49 2.35 -2.85
C LEU A 342 26.78 1.53 -2.73
N ASP A 343 26.89 0.41 -3.44
CA ASP A 343 28.09 -0.43 -3.51
C ASP A 343 29.25 0.21 -4.29
N SER A 344 28.96 1.27 -5.08
CA SER A 344 29.99 2.04 -5.78
C SER A 344 30.62 3.13 -4.91
N LEU A 345 30.06 3.39 -3.72
CA LEU A 345 30.67 4.28 -2.74
C LEU A 345 31.98 3.66 -2.20
N PRO A 346 32.88 4.48 -1.63
CA PRO A 346 34.13 3.96 -1.10
C PRO A 346 33.93 2.84 -0.08
N TRP A 347 34.77 1.81 -0.17
CA TRP A 347 34.66 0.60 0.64
C TRP A 347 34.63 0.91 2.14
N VAL A 348 33.80 0.15 2.87
CA VAL A 348 33.74 0.13 4.33
C VAL A 348 33.90 -1.33 4.77
N SER A 349 34.61 -1.57 5.86
CA SER A 349 34.77 -2.91 6.40
C SER A 349 33.42 -3.44 6.89
N ALA A 350 33.24 -4.77 6.91
CA ALA A 350 32.01 -5.37 7.43
C ALA A 350 31.77 -4.98 8.90
N ALA A 351 32.82 -4.81 9.70
CA ALA A 351 32.69 -4.41 11.10
C ALA A 351 32.24 -2.95 11.28
N ASP A 352 32.58 -2.07 10.33
CA ASP A 352 32.23 -0.64 10.40
C ASP A 352 31.01 -0.28 9.55
N TYR A 353 30.42 -1.25 8.85
CA TYR A 353 29.24 -0.99 8.02
C TYR A 353 28.09 -0.55 8.94
N PRO A 354 27.42 0.58 8.64
CA PRO A 354 26.32 1.09 9.46
C PRO A 354 25.06 0.25 9.21
N TYR A 355 25.03 -0.97 9.74
CA TYR A 355 23.87 -1.85 9.63
C TYR A 355 22.65 -1.17 10.25
N HIS A 356 21.53 -1.23 9.53
CA HIS A 356 20.25 -0.83 10.08
C HIS A 356 19.81 -1.91 11.08
N ILE A 357 19.68 -1.50 12.35
CA ILE A 357 19.27 -2.38 13.45
C ILE A 357 17.88 -1.88 13.88
N GLU A 358 16.89 -2.76 13.80
CA GLU A 358 15.56 -2.47 14.27
C GLU A 358 15.57 -2.27 15.79
N GLN A 359 14.78 -1.30 16.26
CA GLN A 359 14.59 -1.13 17.70
C GLN A 359 13.88 -2.33 18.31
N ASP A 360 14.28 -2.72 19.52
CA ASP A 360 13.63 -3.78 20.27
C ASP A 360 12.14 -3.44 20.53
N PRO A 361 11.19 -4.27 20.06
CA PRO A 361 9.76 -4.09 20.27
C PRO A 361 9.33 -4.07 21.75
N HIS A 362 10.13 -4.60 22.68
CA HIS A 362 9.86 -4.59 24.12
C HIS A 362 10.33 -3.31 24.82
N THR A 363 11.09 -2.45 24.13
CA THR A 363 11.59 -1.20 24.72
C THR A 363 10.45 -0.20 24.88
N ALA A 364 10.26 0.28 26.12
CA ALA A 364 9.30 1.34 26.42
C ALA A 364 9.62 2.61 25.61
N ARG A 365 8.58 3.24 25.07
CA ARG A 365 8.69 4.45 24.24
C ARG A 365 8.10 5.64 24.98
N ASP A 366 8.82 6.76 24.99
CA ASP A 366 8.26 8.03 25.45
C ASP A 366 7.16 8.51 24.49
N PRO A 367 6.21 9.35 24.94
CA PRO A 367 5.25 9.98 24.04
C PRO A 367 5.94 10.76 22.91
N LEU A 368 5.38 10.70 21.71
CA LEU A 368 5.87 11.49 20.59
C LEU A 368 5.72 13.00 20.88
N PRO A 369 6.67 13.85 20.43
CA PRO A 369 6.53 15.29 20.56
C PRO A 369 5.21 15.81 19.96
N ARG A 370 4.52 16.72 20.66
CA ARG A 370 3.22 17.26 20.20
C ARG A 370 3.38 18.27 19.07
N GLY A 371 2.45 18.26 18.11
CA GLY A 371 2.48 19.01 16.85
C GLY A 371 2.45 20.55 16.92
N GLY A 372 2.49 21.15 18.12
CA GLY A 372 2.47 22.61 18.33
C GLY A 372 3.86 23.26 18.47
N THR A 373 4.86 22.51 18.94
CA THR A 373 6.25 23.01 19.05
C THR A 373 6.98 23.04 17.71
N THR A 374 6.42 22.37 16.69
CA THR A 374 6.95 22.26 15.32
C THR A 374 6.57 23.41 14.39
N ARG A 375 5.46 24.14 14.64
CA ARG A 375 4.99 25.25 13.77
C ARG A 375 5.31 26.66 14.29
N HIS A 376 5.43 26.88 15.61
CA HIS A 376 5.55 28.23 16.18
C HIS A 376 6.98 28.80 16.36
N GLN A 377 8.03 28.10 15.92
CA GLN A 377 9.42 28.63 15.98
C GLN A 377 10.06 28.91 14.62
N VAL A 378 9.26 28.97 13.55
CA VAL A 378 9.73 29.37 12.21
C VAL A 378 8.94 30.58 11.73
N ALA A 379 8.91 31.65 12.54
CA ALA A 379 8.71 32.97 11.95
C ALA A 379 9.93 33.26 11.05
N PRO A 380 9.74 33.80 9.82
CA PRO A 380 10.87 34.32 9.08
C PRO A 380 11.58 35.32 9.99
N HIS A 381 12.92 35.29 10.03
CA HIS A 381 13.67 36.44 10.50
C HIS A 381 13.27 37.60 9.57
N GLN A 382 12.25 38.35 9.98
CA GLN A 382 11.98 39.67 9.46
C GLN A 382 13.16 40.51 9.96
N VAL A 383 14.06 40.85 9.05
CA VAL A 383 15.09 41.84 9.33
C VAL A 383 14.36 43.17 9.58
N GLY A 384 14.22 43.53 10.86
CA GLY A 384 13.88 44.88 11.31
C GLY A 384 12.51 45.02 11.99
N GLY A 385 12.50 45.54 13.22
CA GLY A 385 11.27 46.01 13.88
C GLY A 385 11.27 46.16 15.40
N GLY A 386 12.40 46.02 16.10
CA GLY A 386 12.49 46.38 17.52
C GLY A 386 12.90 47.84 17.68
N PHE A 387 11.98 48.69 18.13
CA PHE A 387 12.28 50.07 18.53
C PHE A 387 13.27 50.07 19.70
N ALA A 388 14.48 50.54 19.45
CA ALA A 388 15.34 51.13 20.46
C ALA A 388 15.54 52.60 20.08
N GLU A 389 15.21 53.48 21.02
CA GLU A 389 15.40 54.92 20.98
C GLU A 389 16.82 55.29 20.53
N GLY A 390 16.91 56.13 19.50
CA GLY A 390 18.12 56.89 19.17
C GLY A 390 19.04 56.28 18.09
N GLY A 391 18.90 56.75 16.85
CA GLY A 391 19.91 56.53 15.82
C GLY A 391 19.39 56.81 14.41
N THR A 392 20.00 57.77 13.74
CA THR A 392 19.64 58.33 12.42
C THR A 392 19.46 57.32 11.30
N VAL A 393 18.38 57.49 10.53
CA VAL A 393 18.03 56.73 9.33
C VAL A 393 18.75 57.30 8.09
N SER A 394 19.34 56.44 7.28
CA SER A 394 19.55 56.70 5.85
C SER A 394 18.90 55.57 5.04
N MET A 395 17.74 55.87 4.46
CA MET A 395 17.03 55.06 3.48
C MET A 395 17.79 55.08 2.16
N GLN A 396 18.02 53.91 1.55
CA GLN A 396 18.12 53.77 0.10
C GLN A 396 17.84 52.31 -0.30
N GLY A 397 16.62 52.07 -0.76
CA GLY A 397 16.27 50.87 -1.51
C GLY A 397 16.55 51.10 -3.00
N VAL A 398 17.01 50.06 -3.69
CA VAL A 398 16.92 49.97 -5.15
C VAL A 398 16.75 48.50 -5.55
N ASP A 399 15.62 48.24 -6.22
CA ASP A 399 15.34 47.07 -7.07
C ASP A 399 16.42 46.91 -8.14
N PHE A 400 16.69 45.67 -8.58
CA PHE A 400 17.38 45.45 -9.85
C PHE A 400 16.75 44.33 -10.69
N GLY A 401 15.99 44.76 -11.70
CA GLY A 401 15.81 44.07 -12.97
C GLY A 401 16.72 44.68 -14.06
N ALA A 402 17.21 43.79 -14.93
CA ALA A 402 17.81 43.91 -16.27
C ALA A 402 18.30 45.26 -16.90
N GLN A 403 19.50 45.16 -17.52
CA GLN A 403 20.13 45.90 -18.65
C GLN A 403 20.95 47.21 -18.44
N GLY A 404 22.29 47.05 -18.45
CA GLY A 404 23.36 47.96 -18.99
C GLY A 404 23.75 49.23 -18.20
N PRO A 405 24.95 49.85 -18.37
CA PRO A 405 26.13 49.51 -19.19
C PRO A 405 27.45 49.31 -18.38
N VAL A 406 28.50 48.92 -19.09
CA VAL A 406 29.88 48.67 -18.62
C VAL A 406 30.51 49.89 -17.96
N ILE A 407 31.02 49.74 -16.73
CA ILE A 407 32.02 50.65 -16.13
C ILE A 407 33.10 49.82 -15.43
N ASP A 408 34.34 50.15 -15.80
CA ASP A 408 35.62 49.57 -15.42
C ASP A 408 36.01 49.88 -13.96
N GLY A 409 36.61 48.92 -13.26
CA GLY A 409 37.20 49.14 -11.93
C GLY A 409 36.98 48.06 -10.86
N LEU A 410 37.40 46.81 -11.10
CA LEU A 410 37.49 45.77 -10.07
C LEU A 410 38.89 45.74 -9.43
N ARG A 411 38.99 46.19 -8.18
CA ARG A 411 40.03 45.74 -7.25
C ARG A 411 39.64 44.36 -6.71
N PRO A 412 40.49 43.32 -6.79
CA PRO A 412 40.16 42.01 -6.24
C PRO A 412 40.37 42.01 -4.72
N GLY A 413 39.36 41.60 -3.94
CA GLY A 413 39.60 41.17 -2.55
C GLY A 413 38.58 41.45 -1.45
N GLN A 414 37.29 41.72 -1.72
CA GLN A 414 36.29 41.71 -0.63
C GLN A 414 34.99 40.98 -1.02
N PRO A 415 34.56 39.95 -0.27
CA PRO A 415 33.26 39.32 -0.46
C PRO A 415 32.14 40.24 0.05
N GLY A 416 31.10 40.44 -0.76
CA GLY A 416 29.89 41.17 -0.37
C GLY A 416 29.00 40.37 0.59
N PRO A 417 28.07 41.02 1.32
CA PRO A 417 27.19 40.35 2.26
C PRO A 417 26.20 39.48 1.47
N GLY A 418 26.40 38.17 1.51
CA GLY A 418 25.66 37.17 0.70
C GLY A 418 26.53 36.08 0.09
N SER A 419 27.86 36.24 0.06
CA SER A 419 28.77 35.16 -0.33
C SER A 419 28.86 34.11 0.77
N ALA A 420 28.50 32.87 0.46
CA ALA A 420 28.78 31.71 1.30
C ALA A 420 30.28 31.67 1.66
N PRO A 421 30.66 31.33 2.91
CA PRO A 421 32.06 31.16 3.24
C PRO A 421 32.65 30.06 2.37
N ALA A 422 33.70 30.38 1.62
CA ALA A 422 34.54 29.45 0.89
C ALA A 422 35.41 28.62 1.86
N GLN A 423 34.77 27.87 2.74
CA GLN A 423 35.39 26.73 3.40
C GLN A 423 34.50 25.52 3.09
N ALA A 424 34.80 24.89 1.96
CA ALA A 424 34.49 23.48 1.80
C ALA A 424 35.05 22.78 3.05
N LEU A 425 34.18 22.23 3.90
CA LEU A 425 34.57 21.14 4.78
C LEU A 425 35.35 20.18 3.89
N SER A 426 36.67 20.06 4.12
CA SER A 426 37.54 19.26 3.29
C SER A 426 36.96 17.84 3.27
N ALA A 427 36.26 17.52 2.19
CA ALA A 427 35.67 16.22 1.95
C ALA A 427 36.85 15.24 1.89
N ARG A 428 37.15 14.64 3.03
CA ARG A 428 38.29 13.73 3.17
C ARG A 428 38.03 12.56 2.22
N TYR A 429 38.79 12.51 1.14
CA TYR A 429 38.77 11.36 0.25
C TYR A 429 39.38 10.17 1.01
N PRO A 430 38.70 9.01 1.05
CA PRO A 430 39.23 7.84 1.74
C PRO A 430 40.53 7.38 1.09
N GLN A 431 41.51 7.00 1.91
CA GLN A 431 42.75 6.44 1.38
C GLN A 431 42.54 5.03 0.83
N ARG A 432 43.50 4.52 0.04
CA ARG A 432 43.45 3.13 -0.44
C ARG A 432 43.37 2.18 0.76
N SER A 433 42.42 1.25 0.72
CA SER A 433 42.17 0.25 1.77
C SER A 433 41.77 0.83 3.13
N GLU A 434 41.36 2.11 3.18
CA GLU A 434 40.76 2.70 4.37
C GLU A 434 39.25 2.45 4.40
N SER A 435 38.75 2.01 5.55
CA SER A 435 37.31 1.84 5.78
C SER A 435 36.62 3.21 5.88
N ALA A 436 35.72 3.53 4.95
CA ALA A 436 35.05 4.83 4.85
C ALA A 436 33.74 4.91 5.64
N ALA A 437 33.77 4.53 6.92
CA ALA A 437 32.59 4.44 7.79
C ALA A 437 31.88 5.79 8.06
N TRP A 438 32.60 6.90 7.90
CA TRP A 438 32.05 8.26 8.11
C TRP A 438 31.13 8.74 6.98
N LEU A 439 31.05 8.01 5.87
CA LEU A 439 30.24 8.39 4.73
C LEU A 439 28.80 7.92 4.90
N THR A 440 27.87 8.85 4.79
CA THR A 440 26.43 8.59 4.77
C THR A 440 26.05 7.62 3.64
N ARG A 441 25.31 6.55 3.96
CA ARG A 441 24.88 5.48 3.02
C ARG A 441 23.38 5.41 2.82
N THR A 442 22.65 6.36 3.39
CA THR A 442 21.23 6.56 3.22
C THR A 442 20.99 7.87 2.48
N ALA A 443 19.87 7.95 1.77
CA ALA A 443 19.58 9.11 0.93
C ALA A 443 18.09 9.32 0.79
N LEU A 444 17.68 10.59 0.81
CA LEU A 444 16.39 11.01 0.30
C LEU A 444 16.54 11.29 -1.20
N VAL A 445 15.56 10.86 -1.99
CA VAL A 445 15.56 11.07 -3.44
C VAL A 445 14.30 11.80 -3.85
N VAL A 446 14.41 12.73 -4.79
CA VAL A 446 13.26 13.39 -5.41
C VAL A 446 13.30 13.18 -6.91
N GLU A 447 12.23 12.63 -7.46
CA GLU A 447 12.07 12.25 -8.87
C GLU A 447 10.74 12.83 -9.38
N ALA A 448 10.73 13.40 -10.59
CA ALA A 448 9.48 13.67 -11.32
C ALA A 448 9.20 12.46 -12.22
N ARG A 449 8.08 11.77 -12.03
CA ARG A 449 7.80 10.48 -12.67
C ARG A 449 6.34 10.34 -13.08
N ASP A 450 6.11 9.56 -14.14
CA ASP A 450 4.78 9.14 -14.54
C ASP A 450 4.28 7.96 -13.67
N PRO A 451 3.11 8.06 -13.02
CA PRO A 451 2.56 7.01 -12.17
C PRO A 451 2.26 5.70 -12.93
N HIS A 452 1.95 5.77 -14.22
CA HIS A 452 1.60 4.61 -15.04
C HIS A 452 2.78 3.67 -15.28
N ARG A 453 4.03 4.10 -15.06
CA ARG A 453 5.23 3.24 -15.12
C ARG A 453 5.11 2.01 -14.20
N SER A 454 4.39 2.16 -13.09
CA SER A 454 4.16 1.09 -12.10
C SER A 454 2.90 0.25 -12.32
N ASN A 455 2.12 0.52 -13.38
CA ASN A 455 0.86 -0.18 -13.67
C ASN A 455 1.01 -1.23 -14.79
N GLY A 456 2.25 -1.52 -15.21
CA GLY A 456 2.58 -2.50 -16.24
C GLY A 456 2.72 -1.91 -17.65
N PRO A 457 3.31 -2.68 -18.59
CA PRO A 457 3.79 -2.17 -19.87
C PRO A 457 2.64 -1.74 -20.80
N LYS A 458 1.49 -2.41 -20.72
CA LYS A 458 0.29 -2.05 -21.50
C LYS A 458 -0.23 -0.66 -21.12
N VAL A 459 -0.34 -0.39 -19.82
CA VAL A 459 -0.82 0.89 -19.30
C VAL A 459 0.17 2.01 -19.60
N GLU A 460 1.47 1.76 -19.40
CA GLU A 460 2.51 2.73 -19.74
C GLU A 460 2.51 3.08 -21.25
N LYS A 461 2.26 2.10 -22.12
CA LYS A 461 2.17 2.35 -23.57
C LYS A 461 0.98 3.23 -23.96
N ASP A 462 -0.18 2.99 -23.36
CA ASP A 462 -1.44 3.64 -23.75
C ASP A 462 -1.63 5.02 -23.07
N MET A 463 -1.10 5.17 -21.84
CA MET A 463 -1.33 6.32 -20.97
C MET A 463 -0.06 7.05 -20.52
N GLY A 464 1.12 6.44 -20.71
CA GLY A 464 2.39 7.01 -20.24
C GLY A 464 2.83 8.26 -21.00
N GLY A 465 3.63 9.08 -20.32
CA GLY A 465 4.12 10.38 -20.76
C GLY A 465 3.12 11.53 -20.60
N LYS A 466 1.89 11.28 -20.12
CA LYS A 466 0.84 12.31 -20.00
C LYS A 466 0.96 13.13 -18.71
N TYR A 467 1.30 12.47 -17.61
CA TYR A 467 1.33 13.10 -16.29
C TYR A 467 2.69 12.87 -15.63
N GLN A 468 3.11 13.81 -14.79
CA GLN A 468 4.35 13.76 -14.04
C GLN A 468 4.12 14.32 -12.63
N HIS A 469 4.25 13.45 -11.64
CA HIS A 469 4.14 13.79 -10.22
C HIS A 469 5.52 13.85 -9.58
N VAL A 470 5.69 14.65 -8.52
CA VAL A 470 6.92 14.68 -7.72
C VAL A 470 6.83 13.58 -6.66
N TYR A 471 7.74 12.62 -6.74
CA TYR A 471 7.92 11.58 -5.74
C TYR A 471 9.05 11.96 -4.79
N VAL A 472 8.79 11.86 -3.49
CA VAL A 472 9.79 12.02 -2.44
C VAL A 472 10.02 10.64 -1.83
N PHE A 473 11.16 10.05 -2.18
CA PHE A 473 11.60 8.76 -1.67
C PHE A 473 12.22 8.93 -0.28
N MET A 474 11.54 8.38 0.71
CA MET A 474 11.93 8.38 2.11
C MET A 474 13.01 7.30 2.37
N PRO A 475 14.16 7.65 2.97
CA PRO A 475 15.18 6.68 3.33
C PRO A 475 14.75 5.79 4.51
N PRO A 476 15.40 4.62 4.69
CA PRO A 476 15.16 3.80 5.87
C PRO A 476 15.61 4.54 7.13
N MET A 477 14.74 4.59 8.13
CA MET A 477 15.02 5.21 9.44
C MET A 477 14.94 4.17 10.54
N ALA A 478 15.78 4.32 11.56
CA ALA A 478 15.75 3.44 12.73
C ALA A 478 14.70 3.88 13.76
N HIS A 479 14.31 5.16 13.77
CA HIS A 479 13.47 5.77 14.80
C HIS A 479 12.30 6.51 14.17
N LEU A 480 11.12 6.40 14.78
CA LEU A 480 9.90 7.03 14.27
C LEU A 480 10.00 8.57 14.35
N GLU A 481 10.62 9.09 15.40
CA GLU A 481 10.81 10.52 15.65
C GLU A 481 11.57 11.20 14.50
N ASP A 482 12.64 10.56 14.01
CA ASP A 482 13.43 11.05 12.89
C ASP A 482 12.62 11.01 11.58
N TYR A 483 11.79 9.98 11.39
CA TYR A 483 10.89 9.90 10.24
C TYR A 483 9.86 11.03 10.23
N LEU A 484 9.21 11.29 11.38
CA LEU A 484 8.21 12.35 11.51
C LEU A 484 8.81 13.76 11.39
N ASP A 485 10.05 13.96 11.85
CA ASP A 485 10.78 15.23 11.64
C ASP A 485 11.06 15.46 10.15
N LEU A 486 11.53 14.44 9.44
CA LEU A 486 11.74 14.52 7.99
C LEU A 486 10.43 14.75 7.24
N LEU A 487 9.36 14.03 7.61
CA LEU A 487 8.02 14.20 7.05
C LEU A 487 7.53 15.65 7.20
N SER A 488 7.70 16.23 8.39
CA SER A 488 7.33 17.63 8.66
C SER A 488 8.14 18.61 7.81
N ALA A 489 9.43 18.33 7.56
CA ALA A 489 10.26 19.14 6.69
C ALA A 489 9.87 19.02 5.21
N VAL A 490 9.45 17.82 4.78
CA VAL A 490 8.90 17.57 3.44
C VAL A 490 7.58 18.33 3.25
N GLU A 491 6.65 18.22 4.19
CA GLU A 491 5.37 18.95 4.17
C GLU A 491 5.61 20.46 4.06
N ALA A 492 6.45 21.02 4.93
CA ALA A 492 6.74 22.45 4.93
C ALA A 492 7.45 22.91 3.64
N THR A 493 8.18 22.02 2.96
CA THR A 493 8.82 22.31 1.67
C THR A 493 7.80 22.29 0.55
N ALA A 494 6.93 21.28 0.53
CA ALA A 494 5.79 21.18 -0.38
C ALA A 494 4.88 22.41 -0.29
N GLU A 495 4.53 22.83 0.93
CA GLU A 495 3.72 24.01 1.20
C GLU A 495 4.38 25.29 0.67
N LYS A 496 5.69 25.47 0.94
CA LYS A 496 6.45 26.64 0.48
C LYS A 496 6.54 26.73 -1.05
N LEU A 497 6.64 25.59 -1.74
CA LEU A 497 6.79 25.56 -3.19
C LEU A 497 5.45 25.44 -3.94
N GLY A 498 4.34 25.21 -3.24
CA GLY A 498 3.05 24.92 -3.86
C GLY A 498 3.09 23.63 -4.68
N MET A 499 3.79 22.61 -4.18
CA MET A 499 3.96 21.32 -4.87
C MET A 499 3.23 20.22 -4.12
N ALA A 500 2.34 19.50 -4.80
CA ALA A 500 1.79 18.25 -4.27
C ALA A 500 2.79 17.12 -4.50
N VAL A 501 3.00 16.27 -3.50
CA VAL A 501 4.02 15.22 -3.51
C VAL A 501 3.42 13.85 -3.25
N VAL A 502 4.01 12.83 -3.86
CA VAL A 502 3.80 11.42 -3.50
C VAL A 502 4.94 11.00 -2.56
N LEU A 503 4.60 10.53 -1.37
CA LEU A 503 5.58 9.95 -0.46
C LEU A 503 5.79 8.48 -0.84
N GLU A 504 7.02 8.08 -1.09
CA GLU A 504 7.36 6.70 -1.44
C GLU A 504 8.64 6.21 -0.75
N GLY A 505 9.03 4.96 -1.00
CA GLY A 505 10.30 4.40 -0.52
C GLY A 505 10.12 3.57 0.75
N TYR A 506 10.99 3.77 1.72
CA TYR A 506 10.93 3.00 2.96
C TYR A 506 9.83 3.56 3.88
N PRO A 507 8.91 2.72 4.37
CA PRO A 507 7.89 3.17 5.31
C PRO A 507 8.52 3.57 6.66
N PRO A 508 7.77 4.26 7.53
CA PRO A 508 8.19 4.45 8.91
C PRO A 508 8.56 3.12 9.58
N PRO A 509 9.55 3.10 10.49
CA PRO A 509 9.83 1.91 11.28
C PRO A 509 8.60 1.50 12.09
N ARG A 510 8.42 0.19 12.33
CA ARG A 510 7.31 -0.32 13.14
C ARG A 510 7.36 0.28 14.55
N ASP A 511 6.25 0.86 14.97
CA ASP A 511 6.14 1.54 16.27
C ASP A 511 4.66 1.54 16.73
N PRO A 512 4.36 1.15 17.98
CA PRO A 512 2.98 1.07 18.47
C PRO A 512 2.28 2.43 18.55
N ARG A 513 3.03 3.55 18.51
CA ARG A 513 2.47 4.92 18.54
C ARG A 513 1.95 5.37 17.17
N LEU A 514 2.20 4.60 16.10
CA LEU A 514 1.76 4.89 14.74
C LEU A 514 0.86 3.75 14.23
N LYS A 515 -0.42 4.07 13.98
CA LYS A 515 -1.37 3.16 13.35
C LYS A 515 -1.17 3.16 11.83
N MET A 516 -1.48 2.03 11.20
CA MET A 516 -1.35 1.83 9.76
C MET A 516 -2.54 1.04 9.21
N LEU A 517 -3.03 1.46 8.05
CA LEU A 517 -3.90 0.68 7.17
C LEU A 517 -3.21 0.57 5.82
N GLN A 518 -3.32 -0.58 5.15
CA GLN A 518 -2.66 -0.81 3.88
C GLN A 518 -3.59 -1.51 2.87
N ILE A 519 -3.55 -1.08 1.61
CA ILE A 519 -4.28 -1.66 0.50
C ILE A 519 -3.26 -2.15 -0.54
N THR A 520 -3.34 -3.43 -0.90
CA THR A 520 -2.39 -4.11 -1.79
C THR A 520 -3.11 -4.87 -2.90
N PRO A 521 -2.49 -5.01 -4.08
CA PRO A 521 -3.03 -5.82 -5.16
C PRO A 521 -2.55 -7.27 -5.00
N ASP A 522 -3.50 -8.19 -5.02
CA ASP A 522 -3.24 -9.63 -5.11
C ASP A 522 -3.86 -10.23 -6.37
N PRO A 523 -3.46 -11.44 -6.80
CA PRO A 523 -3.97 -12.04 -8.02
C PRO A 523 -5.50 -12.13 -7.99
N GLY A 524 -6.14 -11.42 -8.91
CA GLY A 524 -7.59 -11.38 -9.01
C GLY A 524 -8.35 -10.64 -7.89
N VAL A 525 -7.68 -9.96 -6.95
CA VAL A 525 -8.33 -9.19 -5.86
C VAL A 525 -7.54 -7.93 -5.47
N ILE A 526 -8.17 -7.04 -4.71
CA ILE A 526 -7.51 -6.06 -3.84
C ILE A 526 -7.65 -6.57 -2.40
N GLU A 527 -6.55 -6.60 -1.66
CA GLU A 527 -6.51 -6.94 -0.23
C GLU A 527 -6.41 -5.66 0.60
N VAL A 528 -7.23 -5.56 1.65
CA VAL A 528 -7.21 -4.44 2.61
C VAL A 528 -6.76 -4.98 3.96
N ASN A 529 -5.58 -4.57 4.39
CA ASN A 529 -5.05 -4.83 5.72
C ASN A 529 -5.54 -3.73 6.66
N ILE A 530 -6.60 -4.01 7.43
CA ILE A 530 -7.18 -3.04 8.36
C ILE A 530 -6.39 -2.99 9.67
N HIS A 531 -6.28 -1.78 10.24
CA HIS A 531 -5.65 -1.58 11.54
C HIS A 531 -6.38 -2.38 12.64
N PRO A 532 -5.66 -2.87 13.67
CA PRO A 532 -6.28 -3.70 14.70
C PRO A 532 -7.33 -2.95 15.55
N ALA A 533 -8.48 -3.58 15.76
CA ALA A 533 -9.50 -3.21 16.74
C ALA A 533 -9.13 -3.71 18.14
N HIS A 534 -9.51 -2.95 19.16
CA HIS A 534 -9.24 -3.26 20.58
C HIS A 534 -10.42 -3.92 21.31
N ASN A 535 -11.60 -3.89 20.72
CA ASN A 535 -12.83 -4.46 21.27
C ASN A 535 -13.81 -4.77 20.14
N TRP A 536 -14.87 -5.50 20.48
CA TRP A 536 -15.95 -5.90 19.59
C TRP A 536 -16.62 -4.72 18.90
N GLY A 537 -16.87 -3.63 19.62
CA GLY A 537 -17.50 -2.43 19.06
C GLY A 537 -16.66 -1.80 17.93
N GLU A 538 -15.35 -1.68 18.14
CA GLU A 538 -14.41 -1.22 17.11
C GLU A 538 -14.36 -2.21 15.94
N LEU A 539 -14.34 -3.52 16.19
CA LEU A 539 -14.31 -4.53 15.14
C LEU A 539 -15.55 -4.42 14.23
N VAL A 540 -16.74 -4.23 14.82
CA VAL A 540 -17.99 -4.03 14.07
C VAL A 540 -17.92 -2.74 13.26
N ASP A 541 -17.56 -1.60 13.86
CA ASP A 541 -17.43 -0.30 13.18
C ASP A 541 -16.46 -0.37 11.99
N HIS A 542 -15.29 -0.96 12.23
CA HIS A 542 -14.24 -1.14 11.22
C HIS A 542 -14.72 -1.99 10.04
N THR A 543 -15.44 -3.08 10.33
CA THR A 543 -15.94 -4.00 9.32
C THR A 543 -17.08 -3.38 8.51
N GLU A 544 -18.10 -2.84 9.17
CA GLU A 544 -19.28 -2.24 8.52
C GLU A 544 -18.86 -1.09 7.60
N PHE A 545 -18.03 -0.17 8.11
CA PHE A 545 -17.56 0.96 7.32
C PHE A 545 -16.72 0.53 6.12
N LEU A 546 -15.81 -0.44 6.29
CA LEU A 546 -14.98 -0.89 5.17
C LEU A 546 -15.82 -1.52 4.06
N TYR A 547 -16.83 -2.33 4.41
CA TYR A 547 -17.73 -2.93 3.42
C TYR A 547 -18.59 -1.89 2.72
N GLU A 548 -19.08 -0.89 3.44
CA GLU A 548 -19.81 0.26 2.86
C GLU A 548 -18.89 1.06 1.91
N ALA A 549 -17.71 1.45 2.37
CA ALA A 549 -16.75 2.21 1.56
C ALA A 549 -16.30 1.44 0.30
N ALA A 550 -16.13 0.11 0.40
CA ALA A 550 -15.87 -0.74 -0.75
C ALA A 550 -17.06 -0.73 -1.72
N HIS A 551 -18.29 -0.91 -1.23
CA HIS A 551 -19.49 -0.87 -2.06
C HIS A 551 -19.63 0.46 -2.81
N GLU A 552 -19.44 1.59 -2.13
CA GLU A 552 -19.48 2.93 -2.74
C GLU A 552 -18.37 3.14 -3.80
N THR A 553 -17.25 2.42 -3.64
CA THR A 553 -16.12 2.39 -4.59
C THR A 553 -16.32 1.36 -5.71
N ARG A 554 -17.51 0.74 -5.82
CA ARG A 554 -17.82 -0.32 -6.79
C ARG A 554 -16.96 -1.57 -6.62
N LEU A 555 -16.59 -1.87 -5.39
CA LEU A 555 -15.90 -3.08 -4.97
C LEU A 555 -16.86 -3.96 -4.15
N CYS A 556 -16.70 -5.28 -4.24
CA CYS A 556 -17.50 -6.24 -3.47
C CYS A 556 -16.66 -7.42 -2.99
N ALA A 557 -17.08 -8.03 -1.87
CA ALA A 557 -16.42 -9.18 -1.26
C ALA A 557 -16.91 -10.54 -1.81
N GLU A 558 -17.58 -10.52 -2.96
CA GLU A 558 -18.28 -11.65 -3.55
C GLU A 558 -17.77 -11.92 -4.97
N LYS A 559 -17.91 -13.15 -5.44
CA LYS A 559 -17.67 -13.59 -6.83
C LYS A 559 -18.70 -14.64 -7.21
N PHE A 560 -18.88 -14.82 -8.52
CA PHE A 560 -19.70 -15.89 -9.07
C PHE A 560 -18.81 -16.78 -9.93
N MET A 561 -18.90 -18.09 -9.70
CA MET A 561 -18.25 -19.09 -10.53
C MET A 561 -18.93 -19.13 -11.92
N THR A 562 -18.27 -19.74 -12.90
CA THR A 562 -18.81 -19.85 -14.28
C THR A 562 -20.16 -20.56 -14.36
N ASP A 563 -20.48 -21.40 -13.38
CA ASP A 563 -21.77 -22.09 -13.24
C ASP A 563 -22.81 -21.29 -12.43
N GLY A 564 -22.52 -20.03 -12.11
CA GLY A 564 -23.41 -19.12 -11.37
C GLY A 564 -23.38 -19.29 -9.86
N ARG A 565 -22.59 -20.23 -9.30
CA ARG A 565 -22.49 -20.39 -7.84
C ARG A 565 -21.81 -19.19 -7.19
N HIS A 566 -22.44 -18.66 -6.14
CA HIS A 566 -21.86 -17.62 -5.30
C HIS A 566 -20.68 -18.15 -4.48
N THR A 567 -19.60 -17.39 -4.42
CA THR A 567 -18.40 -17.67 -3.62
C THR A 567 -17.81 -16.37 -3.10
N GLY A 568 -17.01 -16.42 -2.03
CA GLY A 568 -16.16 -15.29 -1.66
C GLY A 568 -15.13 -14.99 -2.77
N THR A 569 -14.50 -13.82 -2.71
CA THR A 569 -13.51 -13.38 -3.73
C THR A 569 -12.31 -14.30 -3.93
N GLY A 570 -12.06 -15.20 -2.97
CA GLY A 570 -11.02 -16.23 -3.03
C GLY A 570 -9.66 -15.79 -2.48
N GLY A 571 -9.58 -14.62 -1.82
CA GLY A 571 -8.35 -14.05 -1.27
C GLY A 571 -8.15 -14.27 0.25
N GLY A 572 -8.84 -15.25 0.85
CA GLY A 572 -8.58 -15.67 2.23
C GLY A 572 -9.35 -14.95 3.34
N ASN A 573 -9.68 -13.65 3.18
CA ASN A 573 -10.42 -12.83 4.17
C ASN A 573 -10.05 -13.17 5.64
N HIS A 574 -8.75 -13.12 5.94
CA HIS A 574 -8.24 -13.65 7.20
C HIS A 574 -8.55 -12.74 8.38
N PHE A 575 -8.70 -13.35 9.56
CA PHE A 575 -8.63 -12.65 10.84
C PHE A 575 -7.22 -12.72 11.40
N VAL A 576 -6.69 -11.58 11.81
CA VAL A 576 -5.38 -11.46 12.46
C VAL A 576 -5.61 -11.20 13.94
N MET A 577 -5.08 -12.07 14.81
CA MET A 577 -5.24 -11.96 16.26
C MET A 577 -3.90 -11.72 16.93
N GLY A 578 -3.84 -10.83 17.92
CA GLY A 578 -2.61 -10.53 18.64
C GLY A 578 -2.83 -9.66 19.87
N GLY A 579 -1.85 -8.80 20.17
CA GLY A 579 -2.01 -7.70 21.13
C GLY A 579 -1.42 -6.42 20.56
N ALA A 580 -1.73 -5.28 21.18
CA ALA A 580 -1.28 -3.97 20.73
C ALA A 580 0.26 -3.83 20.76
N THR A 581 0.91 -4.52 21.69
CA THR A 581 2.37 -4.65 21.78
C THR A 581 2.75 -6.11 22.04
N PRO A 582 4.01 -6.52 21.83
CA PRO A 582 4.46 -7.85 22.22
C PRO A 582 4.26 -8.14 23.70
N ALA A 583 4.41 -7.13 24.57
CA ALA A 583 4.18 -7.25 26.00
C ALA A 583 2.69 -7.41 26.36
N ASP A 584 1.77 -6.97 25.49
CA ASP A 584 0.32 -7.13 25.68
C ASP A 584 -0.24 -8.38 25.00
N SER A 585 0.47 -8.96 24.03
CA SER A 585 -0.01 -10.12 23.26
C SER A 585 -0.39 -11.28 24.17
N PRO A 586 -1.66 -11.74 24.16
CA PRO A 586 -2.10 -12.84 25.01
C PRO A 586 -1.38 -14.14 24.64
N PHE A 587 -0.98 -14.30 23.37
CA PHE A 587 -0.25 -15.47 22.88
C PHE A 587 1.24 -15.46 23.27
N LEU A 588 1.85 -14.29 23.48
CA LEU A 588 3.24 -14.21 23.96
C LEU A 588 3.31 -14.25 25.49
N ARG A 589 2.34 -13.64 26.18
CA ARG A 589 2.24 -13.68 27.64
C ARG A 589 1.84 -15.07 28.16
N ARG A 590 1.01 -15.80 27.40
CA ARG A 590 0.55 -17.16 27.71
C ARG A 590 0.58 -18.05 26.45
N PRO A 591 1.76 -18.51 26.00
CA PRO A 591 1.91 -19.37 24.83
C PRO A 591 1.02 -20.63 24.81
N GLU A 592 0.67 -21.16 26.00
CA GLU A 592 -0.28 -22.27 26.10
C GLU A 592 -1.66 -21.97 25.53
N LEU A 593 -2.09 -20.69 25.48
CA LEU A 593 -3.38 -20.29 24.92
C LEU A 593 -3.42 -20.49 23.41
N LEU A 594 -2.34 -20.16 22.70
CA LEU A 594 -2.24 -20.40 21.26
C LEU A 594 -2.27 -21.90 20.95
N GLY A 595 -1.51 -22.70 21.72
CA GLY A 595 -1.52 -24.15 21.59
C GLY A 595 -2.91 -24.75 21.84
N SER A 596 -3.61 -24.27 22.88
CA SER A 596 -4.99 -24.69 23.16
C SER A 596 -5.96 -24.31 22.05
N LEU A 597 -5.84 -23.10 21.48
CA LEU A 597 -6.70 -22.65 20.38
C LEU A 597 -6.51 -23.55 19.15
N ILE A 598 -5.27 -23.76 18.71
CA ILE A 598 -4.95 -24.60 17.55
C ILE A 598 -5.46 -26.04 17.77
N ALA A 599 -5.17 -26.62 18.94
CA ALA A 599 -5.60 -27.97 19.27
C ALA A 599 -7.13 -28.09 19.33
N TYR A 600 -7.84 -27.06 19.82
CA TYR A 600 -9.30 -27.05 19.86
C TYR A 600 -9.89 -27.16 18.46
N TRP A 601 -9.50 -26.29 17.54
CA TRP A 601 -10.01 -26.32 16.16
C TRP A 601 -9.64 -27.60 15.42
N HIS A 602 -8.42 -28.09 15.59
CA HIS A 602 -7.97 -29.32 14.96
C HIS A 602 -8.72 -30.56 15.48
N ASN A 603 -9.09 -30.61 16.77
CA ASN A 603 -9.90 -31.69 17.35
C ASN A 603 -11.41 -31.56 17.05
N HIS A 604 -11.86 -30.43 16.49
CA HIS A 604 -13.26 -30.17 16.15
C HIS A 604 -13.38 -29.78 14.66
N PRO A 605 -13.11 -30.72 13.74
CA PRO A 605 -12.98 -30.42 12.30
C PRO A 605 -14.26 -29.86 11.67
N SER A 606 -15.43 -30.14 12.27
CA SER A 606 -16.70 -29.54 11.83
C SER A 606 -16.70 -28.01 11.92
N LEU A 607 -15.94 -27.42 12.84
CA LEU A 607 -15.79 -25.97 12.94
C LEU A 607 -14.96 -25.41 11.78
N SER A 608 -13.88 -26.09 11.38
CA SER A 608 -13.05 -25.67 10.25
C SER A 608 -13.76 -25.88 8.91
N TYR A 609 -14.45 -27.00 8.71
CA TYR A 609 -15.13 -27.28 7.44
C TYR A 609 -16.33 -26.37 7.16
N LEU A 610 -16.89 -25.71 8.18
CA LEU A 610 -17.86 -24.64 7.99
C LEU A 610 -17.33 -23.51 7.09
N PHE A 611 -16.01 -23.28 7.12
CA PHE A 611 -15.33 -22.25 6.33
C PHE A 611 -14.63 -22.81 5.09
N SER A 612 -14.72 -24.12 4.84
CA SER A 612 -14.11 -24.73 3.65
C SER A 612 -14.92 -24.44 2.40
N GLY A 613 -14.23 -24.06 1.31
CA GLY A 613 -14.83 -23.88 0.00
C GLY A 613 -15.11 -25.23 -0.70
N LEU A 614 -15.11 -25.21 -2.04
CA LEU A 614 -15.39 -26.42 -2.85
C LEU A 614 -14.35 -27.54 -2.73
N PHE A 615 -13.20 -27.27 -2.13
CA PHE A 615 -12.12 -28.23 -1.99
C PHE A 615 -11.35 -28.03 -0.68
N ILE A 616 -10.90 -29.16 -0.14
CA ILE A 616 -10.13 -29.31 1.10
C ILE A 616 -8.71 -29.75 0.70
N GLY A 617 -7.70 -29.42 1.51
CA GLY A 617 -6.32 -29.79 1.22
C GLY A 617 -5.37 -28.59 1.14
N PRO A 618 -4.07 -28.83 0.90
CA PRO A 618 -3.01 -27.82 1.00
C PRO A 618 -3.12 -26.70 -0.03
N THR A 619 -3.90 -26.89 -1.09
CA THR A 619 -4.17 -25.89 -2.12
C THR A 619 -5.43 -25.08 -1.83
N SER A 620 -6.21 -25.47 -0.81
CA SER A 620 -7.41 -24.75 -0.35
C SER A 620 -7.08 -23.37 0.18
N GLN A 621 -8.08 -22.49 0.23
CA GLN A 621 -7.97 -21.15 0.82
C GLN A 621 -8.02 -21.17 2.35
N ALA A 622 -8.50 -22.26 2.95
CA ALA A 622 -8.53 -22.45 4.40
C ALA A 622 -8.01 -23.85 4.76
N PRO A 623 -6.77 -24.20 4.38
CA PRO A 623 -6.23 -25.52 4.64
C PRO A 623 -6.04 -25.68 6.15
N ARG A 624 -6.42 -26.85 6.68
CA ARG A 624 -6.04 -27.17 8.05
C ARG A 624 -4.54 -27.47 8.12
N VAL A 625 -3.95 -27.28 9.31
CA VAL A 625 -2.51 -27.54 9.51
C VAL A 625 -2.11 -28.98 9.16
N ASP A 626 -3.03 -29.94 9.33
CA ASP A 626 -2.85 -31.35 8.99
C ASP A 626 -3.13 -31.71 7.53
N GLU A 627 -3.67 -30.76 6.76
CA GLU A 627 -3.84 -30.85 5.32
C GLU A 627 -2.66 -30.24 4.55
N ALA A 628 -1.86 -29.44 5.24
CA ALA A 628 -0.64 -28.83 4.73
C ALA A 628 0.52 -29.84 4.63
N ARG A 629 1.75 -29.36 4.43
CA ARG A 629 2.92 -30.23 4.34
C ARG A 629 3.27 -30.80 5.71
N ASN A 630 3.67 -32.09 5.75
CA ASN A 630 3.98 -32.82 6.99
C ASN A 630 5.13 -32.24 7.82
N ASP A 631 6.02 -31.44 7.23
CA ASP A 631 7.11 -30.75 7.93
C ASP A 631 6.58 -29.72 8.96
N GLN A 632 5.49 -29.02 8.64
CA GLN A 632 4.87 -28.06 9.56
C GLN A 632 4.30 -28.71 10.82
N LEU A 633 3.76 -29.93 10.71
CA LEU A 633 3.26 -30.69 11.86
C LEU A 633 4.38 -31.08 12.82
N TYR A 634 5.54 -31.46 12.29
CA TYR A 634 6.70 -31.81 13.11
C TYR A 634 7.22 -30.61 13.90
N GLU A 635 7.35 -29.44 13.25
CA GLU A 635 7.75 -28.20 13.92
C GLU A 635 6.72 -27.76 14.99
N LEU A 636 5.42 -27.89 14.69
CA LEU A 636 4.35 -27.60 15.64
C LEU A 636 4.41 -28.54 16.86
N GLU A 637 4.65 -29.82 16.65
CA GLU A 637 4.81 -30.79 17.74
C GLU A 637 5.99 -30.43 18.65
N ILE A 638 7.12 -30.01 18.07
CA ILE A 638 8.27 -29.51 18.83
C ILE A 638 7.91 -28.26 19.63
N ALA A 639 7.26 -27.28 19.00
CA ALA A 639 6.86 -26.04 19.63
C ALA A 639 5.93 -26.29 20.84
N LEU A 640 4.91 -27.13 20.67
CA LEU A 640 3.98 -27.49 21.75
C LEU A 640 4.67 -28.23 22.90
N LYS A 641 5.59 -29.16 22.58
CA LYS A 641 6.40 -29.86 23.60
C LYS A 641 7.29 -28.91 24.38
N GLU A 642 7.88 -27.91 23.73
CA GLU A 642 8.67 -26.93 24.47
C GLU A 642 7.83 -25.98 25.30
N ILE A 643 6.62 -25.61 24.87
CA ILE A 643 5.67 -24.88 25.73
C ILE A 643 5.38 -25.70 27.00
N GLU A 644 5.06 -26.99 26.86
CA GLU A 644 4.80 -27.87 28.00
C GLU A 644 6.01 -27.99 28.92
N LYS A 645 7.20 -28.20 28.37
CA LYS A 645 8.44 -28.33 29.15
C LYS A 645 8.82 -27.04 29.86
N ASN A 646 8.68 -25.89 29.20
CA ASN A 646 8.93 -24.60 29.84
C ASN A 646 7.88 -24.31 30.93
N ARG A 647 6.61 -24.67 30.72
CA ARG A 647 5.57 -24.59 31.75
C ARG A 647 5.91 -25.44 32.97
N LEU A 648 6.41 -26.66 32.79
CA LEU A 648 6.85 -27.51 33.89
C LEU A 648 8.04 -26.93 34.65
N ARG A 649 8.94 -26.21 33.95
CA ARG A 649 10.17 -25.65 34.52
C ARG A 649 9.95 -24.31 35.23
N TYR A 650 9.17 -23.42 34.64
CA TYR A 650 9.03 -22.02 35.06
C TYR A 650 7.63 -21.68 35.59
N GLY A 651 6.66 -22.60 35.48
CA GLY A 651 5.30 -22.37 35.96
C GLY A 651 4.59 -21.25 35.19
N GLN A 652 4.02 -20.28 35.91
CA GLN A 652 3.35 -19.13 35.29
C GLN A 652 4.33 -18.08 34.75
N ASP A 653 5.60 -18.13 35.15
CA ASP A 653 6.65 -17.19 34.75
C ASP A 653 7.45 -17.71 33.54
N MET A 654 6.76 -18.40 32.62
CA MET A 654 7.37 -18.93 31.40
C MET A 654 7.94 -17.78 30.54
N PRO A 655 9.19 -17.90 30.06
CA PRO A 655 9.83 -16.85 29.28
C PRO A 655 9.22 -16.65 27.90
#